data_AF-A0A1E7LT94-F1
#
_entry.id   AF-A0A1E7LT94-F1
#
_cell.length_a   1.000
_cell.length_b   1.000
_cell.length_c   1.000
_cell.angle_alpha   90.00
_cell.angle_beta   90.00
_cell.angle_gamma   90.00
#
_symmetry.space_group_name_H-M   'P 1'
#
loop_
_entity.id
_entity.type
_entity.pdbx_description
1 polymer ?
#
loop_
_entity_poly.entity_id
_entity_poly.type
_entity_poly.pdbx_seq_one_letter_code
_entity_poly.pdbx_strand_id
1 'polypeptide(L)'
;MGTGSKSSHQSYAVSPTAVAEAPTAPLDITGALATGEGSDLTGAAAGGTGGPELELPEPAVEPVPPADLPADDEPPADLDAVMDAESESAIEPELGAPSAPPEEDLQEVSVESEAAAAAGDLQGAGDEPSTDEAVLLKAEDIEEVQEEEEETDPPLTPVPAAPPVGEPTGTPILVGGEDFINSEATLVAYDSPDGPREVLLTHISEEAEEKLLDALSIPGTHMEEIQVEEEVKERLDLDKEKKLAELTKTAVSSVQHKLKDSLPMSDASIAKHQAAVDAVSAVLNDPSISDDEKAMAQHYMDQLDIVKDKIDNGGAVMPWMDAYEVTATKMVTKQIPVPDGDPEPGTLAATVRKASRIKANLDPATGQTSWDGVARASANGTEYEIDMGDGWKAVYRPYKENDPKSTEYSLRGQLEVHAPAGAGHGKDLVDRLEQLHLMNKPMTAAEGEWTYLANNIQAQGLEGSAGMKAAMDTAQGLQDLQVQEIVHQRMESLMGLDSDALQTAMKRIHLEASHKVLPMKVEVVRDAVAKASGFSSGAELAASPGYEPTPATGGKWLTWSRFDVTGKKAEIQGAFKGRSLTHNLNGGSLASLLGVGVLASTEKRAVMGIGGGLGMSEQADKMTGGANSVFLRVRKTPSSPGGGRLIWDDPSVLMRRSDYYAYNGDHYGAINPANGHYSAGAITRDPMKIATFSGSSNEIMFRNGIDLLGAEAPSRIVCHTAAERSSILASLTARGITHLGGKPVEDVLCT
;
A
#
# COMPACT_ATOMS: atom_id res chain seq x y z
N MET A 1 11.77 17.11 24.59
CA MET A 1 13.08 16.58 25.02
C MET A 1 12.93 15.08 25.32
N GLY A 2 13.48 14.24 24.43
CA GLY A 2 14.12 12.96 24.79
C GLY A 2 13.28 11.67 24.85
N THR A 3 13.66 10.76 23.95
CA THR A 3 13.71 9.27 24.04
C THR A 3 12.47 8.49 23.58
N GLY A 4 12.56 7.49 22.70
CA GLY A 4 13.72 6.91 22.03
C GLY A 4 13.32 5.99 20.86
N SER A 5 14.09 6.08 19.78
CA SER A 5 14.08 5.17 18.63
C SER A 5 14.77 3.86 19.02
N LYS A 6 14.11 2.72 18.77
CA LYS A 6 14.76 1.41 18.81
C LYS A 6 15.10 1.02 17.38
N SER A 7 16.38 1.16 17.05
CA SER A 7 17.02 0.46 15.93
C SER A 7 16.92 -1.05 16.18
N SER A 8 16.40 -1.80 15.21
CA SER A 8 16.42 -3.26 15.19
C SER A 8 17.54 -3.75 14.28
N HIS A 9 18.78 -3.70 14.76
CA HIS A 9 19.80 -4.62 14.27
C HIS A 9 19.57 -5.98 14.98
N GLN A 10 18.85 -6.90 14.34
CA GLN A 10 18.87 -8.29 14.79
C GLN A 10 20.14 -8.96 14.26
N SER A 11 21.09 -9.14 15.17
CA SER A 11 22.20 -10.08 15.02
C SER A 11 21.66 -11.49 15.33
N TYR A 12 21.79 -12.40 14.38
CA TYR A 12 21.37 -13.79 14.51
C TYR A 12 22.24 -14.53 15.55
N ALA A 13 21.73 -14.67 16.76
CA ALA A 13 22.26 -15.58 17.76
C ALA A 13 21.37 -16.84 17.80
N VAL A 14 21.90 -17.95 17.30
CA VAL A 14 21.29 -19.27 17.46
C VAL A 14 21.36 -19.67 18.93
N SER A 15 20.23 -20.05 19.54
CA SER A 15 20.19 -20.66 20.87
C SER A 15 19.17 -21.81 20.92
N PRO A 16 19.43 -22.84 21.74
CA PRO A 16 18.95 -24.19 21.50
C PRO A 16 17.53 -24.48 22.02
N THR A 17 16.92 -25.45 21.34
CA THR A 17 15.66 -26.16 21.57
C THR A 17 15.15 -26.23 23.01
N ALA A 18 13.89 -25.82 23.23
CA ALA A 18 13.10 -26.16 24.41
C ALA A 18 11.93 -27.10 24.05
N VAL A 19 11.79 -28.15 24.85
CA VAL A 19 10.89 -29.29 24.67
C VAL A 19 9.45 -28.93 25.05
N ALA A 20 8.49 -29.43 24.28
CA ALA A 20 7.04 -29.23 24.45
C ALA A 20 6.45 -29.97 25.67
N GLU A 21 5.41 -29.39 26.28
CA GLU A 21 4.50 -30.07 27.21
C GLU A 21 3.04 -29.95 26.71
N ALA A 22 2.30 -31.05 26.78
CA ALA A 22 0.97 -31.25 26.20
C ALA A 22 -0.18 -30.93 27.20
N PRO A 23 -1.44 -30.75 26.73
CA PRO A 23 -2.51 -30.07 27.45
C PRO A 23 -3.42 -30.98 28.29
N THR A 24 -4.11 -30.40 29.27
CA THR A 24 -5.19 -31.04 30.04
C THR A 24 -6.59 -30.59 29.61
N ALA A 25 -7.48 -31.57 29.45
CA ALA A 25 -8.88 -31.48 29.06
C ALA A 25 -9.84 -31.21 30.26
N PRO A 26 -11.15 -30.95 30.02
CA PRO A 26 -12.00 -30.07 30.83
C PRO A 26 -12.87 -30.77 31.88
N LEU A 27 -13.50 -29.97 32.74
CA LEU A 27 -14.59 -30.41 33.63
C LEU A 27 -15.91 -29.73 33.26
N ASP A 28 -16.93 -30.59 33.28
CA ASP A 28 -18.31 -30.46 32.87
C ASP A 28 -19.20 -30.50 34.12
N ILE A 29 -20.08 -29.50 34.38
CA ILE A 29 -21.18 -29.60 35.37
C ILE A 29 -22.37 -28.68 34.99
N THR A 30 -23.36 -29.28 34.31
CA THR A 30 -24.81 -29.37 34.62
C THR A 30 -25.60 -28.26 35.37
N GLY A 31 -26.83 -27.99 34.88
CA GLY A 31 -28.06 -27.91 35.69
C GLY A 31 -28.85 -26.58 35.68
N ALA A 32 -29.95 -26.48 34.91
CA ALA A 32 -31.37 -26.55 35.34
C ALA A 32 -31.95 -25.25 35.96
N LEU A 33 -32.85 -24.53 35.26
CA LEU A 33 -34.34 -24.58 35.26
C LEU A 33 -35.05 -23.98 36.49
N ALA A 34 -35.81 -22.90 36.27
CA ALA A 34 -37.05 -22.50 36.97
C ALA A 34 -37.67 -21.27 36.24
N THR A 35 -38.76 -21.37 35.47
CA THR A 35 -40.21 -21.42 35.83
C THR A 35 -40.77 -20.17 36.52
N GLY A 36 -41.88 -19.65 35.97
CA GLY A 36 -42.86 -18.77 36.64
C GLY A 36 -43.30 -17.61 35.74
N GLU A 37 -44.36 -17.76 34.94
CA GLU A 37 -45.74 -17.29 35.25
C GLU A 37 -45.83 -15.74 35.31
N GLY A 38 -46.54 -15.04 34.44
CA GLY A 38 -47.98 -15.11 34.15
C GLY A 38 -48.57 -13.72 34.48
N SER A 39 -49.09 -12.94 33.52
CA SER A 39 -50.52 -12.62 33.33
C SER A 39 -50.56 -11.35 32.45
N ASP A 40 -51.18 -11.39 31.27
CA ASP A 40 -52.58 -11.03 30.97
C ASP A 40 -52.98 -9.58 31.30
N LEU A 41 -53.33 -8.80 30.25
CA LEU A 41 -54.60 -8.05 30.11
C LEU A 41 -54.58 -7.06 28.91
N THR A 42 -55.17 -7.52 27.80
CA THR A 42 -56.27 -6.89 27.02
C THR A 42 -56.29 -5.40 26.61
N GLY A 43 -56.58 -5.17 25.31
CA GLY A 43 -57.42 -4.08 24.76
C GLY A 43 -56.78 -3.31 23.59
N ALA A 44 -57.07 -3.61 22.31
CA ALA A 44 -58.18 -3.07 21.48
C ALA A 44 -58.14 -1.53 21.31
N ALA A 45 -58.27 -0.86 20.15
CA ALA A 45 -58.76 -1.20 18.81
C ALA A 45 -58.45 -0.05 17.81
N ALA A 46 -58.57 -0.36 16.51
CA ALA A 46 -58.97 0.49 15.35
C ALA A 46 -58.12 1.74 15.01
N GLY A 47 -57.88 2.16 13.77
CA GLY A 47 -58.40 1.94 12.41
C GLY A 47 -57.99 3.22 11.64
N GLY A 48 -57.32 3.18 10.49
CA GLY A 48 -57.92 3.08 9.17
C GLY A 48 -57.66 4.35 8.34
N THR A 49 -57.16 4.16 7.09
CA THR A 49 -57.42 4.93 5.83
C THR A 49 -57.16 6.46 5.80
N GLY A 50 -56.56 7.11 4.79
CA GLY A 50 -56.21 6.79 3.40
C GLY A 50 -56.34 8.07 2.53
N GLY A 51 -55.45 8.25 1.54
CA GLY A 51 -55.74 9.02 0.30
C GLY A 51 -55.39 10.51 0.23
N PRO A 52 -55.38 11.12 -0.99
CA PRO A 52 -54.13 11.40 -1.71
C PRO A 52 -54.03 12.79 -2.44
N GLU A 53 -52.83 13.07 -2.97
CA GLU A 53 -52.44 13.65 -4.28
C GLU A 53 -53.00 15.01 -4.80
N LEU A 54 -52.10 15.84 -5.39
CA LEU A 54 -52.33 16.67 -6.59
C LEU A 54 -51.05 17.40 -7.07
N GLU A 55 -50.90 17.50 -8.40
CA GLU A 55 -49.73 17.90 -9.21
C GLU A 55 -49.99 19.20 -10.03
N LEU A 56 -48.94 19.67 -10.78
CA LEU A 56 -48.89 20.60 -11.96
C LEU A 56 -48.29 22.03 -11.72
N PRO A 57 -47.78 22.76 -12.75
CA PRO A 57 -46.50 22.56 -13.49
C PRO A 57 -45.69 23.87 -13.77
N GLU A 58 -44.51 23.76 -14.42
CA GLU A 58 -43.56 24.83 -14.85
C GLU A 58 -43.85 25.48 -16.23
N PRO A 59 -43.13 26.57 -16.59
CA PRO A 59 -42.75 26.84 -17.99
C PRO A 59 -41.27 27.26 -18.24
N ALA A 60 -40.82 27.00 -19.47
CA ALA A 60 -39.46 27.11 -20.04
C ALA A 60 -39.10 28.48 -20.68
N VAL A 61 -37.79 28.76 -20.87
CA VAL A 61 -37.23 29.77 -21.82
C VAL A 61 -35.85 29.34 -22.37
N GLU A 62 -35.63 29.58 -23.67
CA GLU A 62 -34.48 29.27 -24.56
C GLU A 62 -33.28 30.28 -24.52
N PRO A 63 -32.13 30.01 -25.19
CA PRO A 63 -30.79 30.52 -24.85
C PRO A 63 -30.23 31.66 -25.73
N VAL A 64 -29.12 32.28 -25.28
CA VAL A 64 -28.36 33.39 -25.91
C VAL A 64 -26.89 32.94 -26.17
N PRO A 65 -26.23 33.34 -27.29
CA PRO A 65 -24.92 32.79 -27.74
C PRO A 65 -23.69 33.52 -27.16
N PRO A 66 -22.45 33.02 -27.37
CA PRO A 66 -21.27 33.37 -26.55
C PRO A 66 -20.47 34.57 -27.09
N ALA A 67 -19.71 35.21 -26.20
CA ALA A 67 -18.73 36.24 -26.53
C ALA A 67 -17.33 35.80 -26.10
N ASP A 68 -16.38 35.95 -27.02
CA ASP A 68 -14.95 35.65 -26.91
C ASP A 68 -14.14 36.77 -26.20
N LEU A 69 -12.94 36.37 -25.74
CA LEU A 69 -11.70 37.10 -25.42
C LEU A 69 -11.48 37.57 -23.96
N PRO A 70 -10.20 37.76 -23.51
CA PRO A 70 -9.02 36.90 -23.61
C PRO A 70 -8.26 36.78 -22.25
N ALA A 71 -7.12 36.08 -22.27
CA ALA A 71 -6.17 35.86 -21.17
C ALA A 71 -5.45 37.13 -20.67
N ASP A 72 -5.23 37.25 -19.36
CA ASP A 72 -3.89 37.33 -18.70
C ASP A 72 -3.99 37.78 -17.21
N ASP A 73 -3.00 37.29 -16.45
CA ASP A 73 -2.41 37.76 -15.18
C ASP A 73 -3.01 37.47 -13.78
N GLU A 74 -2.18 36.69 -13.06
CA GLU A 74 -1.81 36.69 -11.63
C GLU A 74 -2.84 36.58 -10.48
N PRO A 75 -2.54 35.78 -9.42
CA PRO A 75 -3.45 35.52 -8.32
C PRO A 75 -3.31 36.54 -7.18
N PRO A 76 -4.41 36.96 -6.53
CA PRO A 76 -4.32 37.56 -5.22
C PRO A 76 -4.47 36.52 -4.11
N ALA A 77 -3.66 36.73 -3.08
CA ALA A 77 -3.57 36.01 -1.82
C ALA A 77 -4.83 36.11 -0.93
N ASP A 78 -4.90 35.16 0.01
CA ASP A 78 -5.46 35.25 1.36
C ASP A 78 -6.82 35.94 1.55
N LEU A 79 -7.86 35.11 1.78
CA LEU A 79 -8.94 35.46 2.70
C LEU A 79 -9.36 34.22 3.50
N ASP A 80 -8.80 34.16 4.71
CA ASP A 80 -9.23 33.33 5.82
C ASP A 80 -10.32 34.07 6.63
N ALA A 81 -11.17 33.30 7.32
CA ALA A 81 -12.30 33.68 8.18
C ALA A 81 -13.60 34.06 7.43
N VAL A 82 -14.79 33.56 7.78
CA VAL A 82 -15.37 33.40 9.12
C VAL A 82 -16.59 32.44 9.07
N MET A 83 -16.82 31.74 10.18
CA MET A 83 -18.10 31.39 10.83
C MET A 83 -18.46 29.91 11.01
N ASP A 84 -18.20 29.47 12.23
CA ASP A 84 -18.89 28.48 13.05
C ASP A 84 -20.42 28.45 12.88
N ALA A 85 -20.98 27.23 12.87
CA ALA A 85 -22.21 26.91 13.58
C ALA A 85 -22.26 25.41 13.89
N GLU A 86 -21.95 25.08 15.13
CA GLU A 86 -22.19 23.79 15.76
C GLU A 86 -23.70 23.47 15.80
N SER A 87 -24.05 22.19 15.65
CA SER A 87 -25.23 21.64 16.32
C SER A 87 -25.01 20.16 16.64
N GLU A 88 -24.72 19.90 17.92
CA GLU A 88 -24.85 18.58 18.53
C GLU A 88 -26.33 18.27 18.82
N SER A 89 -26.78 17.04 18.60
CA SER A 89 -27.69 16.37 19.54
C SER A 89 -27.75 14.84 19.36
N ALA A 90 -27.27 14.15 20.41
CA ALA A 90 -27.87 13.03 21.16
C ALA A 90 -28.36 11.73 20.46
N ILE A 91 -27.57 10.67 20.63
CA ILE A 91 -27.83 9.39 21.35
C ILE A 91 -29.17 8.64 21.10
N GLU A 92 -29.07 7.49 20.40
CA GLU A 92 -29.57 6.09 20.61
C GLU A 92 -30.95 5.79 21.28
N PRO A 93 -31.57 4.57 21.16
CA PRO A 93 -31.05 3.28 20.67
C PRO A 93 -31.96 2.41 19.74
N GLU A 94 -31.28 1.48 19.08
CA GLU A 94 -31.52 0.06 18.78
C GLU A 94 -32.89 -0.68 18.92
N LEU A 95 -33.00 -1.70 18.04
CA LEU A 95 -33.69 -3.01 18.11
C LEU A 95 -35.05 -3.21 17.42
N GLY A 96 -35.08 -4.25 16.57
CA GLY A 96 -36.25 -5.12 16.46
C GLY A 96 -36.60 -5.64 15.06
N ALA A 97 -35.92 -6.70 14.60
CA ALA A 97 -36.58 -7.73 13.76
C ALA A 97 -37.76 -8.33 14.56
N PRO A 98 -38.80 -8.91 13.92
CA PRO A 98 -38.69 -10.35 13.60
C PRO A 98 -39.62 -10.90 12.48
N SER A 99 -39.41 -12.19 12.21
CA SER A 99 -40.43 -13.21 11.90
C SER A 99 -40.90 -13.47 10.45
N ALA A 100 -40.36 -14.56 9.89
CA ALA A 100 -41.12 -15.63 9.22
C ALA A 100 -41.96 -16.44 10.27
N PRO A 101 -42.76 -17.49 9.97
CA PRO A 101 -43.05 -18.21 8.70
C PRO A 101 -44.59 -18.39 8.50
N PRO A 102 -45.14 -19.34 7.69
CA PRO A 102 -45.09 -20.79 7.96
C PRO A 102 -44.90 -21.71 6.73
N GLU A 103 -44.57 -22.95 7.07
CA GLU A 103 -44.44 -24.15 6.24
C GLU A 103 -45.79 -24.71 5.74
N GLU A 104 -45.72 -25.52 4.68
CA GLU A 104 -46.54 -26.67 4.23
C GLU A 104 -46.35 -26.76 2.69
N ASP A 105 -46.14 -27.88 1.99
CA ASP A 105 -46.41 -29.29 2.26
C ASP A 105 -45.60 -30.18 1.29
N LEU A 106 -45.56 -31.47 1.60
CA LEU A 106 -44.82 -32.57 0.97
C LEU A 106 -45.27 -32.91 -0.47
N GLN A 107 -44.33 -33.41 -1.29
CA GLN A 107 -44.58 -34.54 -2.20
C GLN A 107 -43.29 -35.18 -2.75
N GLU A 108 -43.07 -36.44 -2.39
CA GLU A 108 -42.16 -37.39 -3.03
C GLU A 108 -42.78 -37.94 -4.34
N VAL A 109 -41.97 -38.10 -5.40
CA VAL A 109 -42.06 -39.24 -6.33
C VAL A 109 -40.65 -39.56 -6.88
N SER A 110 -40.42 -40.85 -7.11
CA SER A 110 -39.15 -41.57 -7.23
C SER A 110 -38.74 -41.91 -8.69
N VAL A 111 -37.45 -42.26 -8.82
CA VAL A 111 -36.72 -43.11 -9.82
C VAL A 111 -36.78 -42.83 -11.33
N GLU A 112 -35.59 -42.71 -11.95
CA GLU A 112 -34.98 -43.79 -12.75
C GLU A 112 -33.51 -43.49 -13.14
N SER A 113 -32.76 -44.58 -13.34
CA SER A 113 -31.33 -44.76 -13.58
C SER A 113 -30.92 -44.65 -15.06
N GLU A 114 -29.64 -44.34 -15.34
CA GLU A 114 -28.86 -45.09 -16.35
C GLU A 114 -27.34 -44.92 -16.17
N ALA A 115 -26.63 -46.03 -16.43
CA ALA A 115 -25.20 -46.22 -16.28
C ALA A 115 -24.52 -46.32 -17.64
N ALA A 116 -23.23 -45.98 -17.73
CA ALA A 116 -22.32 -46.61 -18.70
C ALA A 116 -20.85 -46.46 -18.24
N ALA A 117 -20.19 -47.62 -18.13
CA ALA A 117 -18.77 -47.80 -17.91
C ALA A 117 -18.01 -47.95 -19.24
N ALA A 118 -16.71 -47.69 -19.25
CA ALA A 118 -15.75 -48.48 -20.03
C ALA A 118 -14.31 -48.29 -19.50
N ALA A 119 -13.67 -49.41 -19.24
CA ALA A 119 -12.27 -49.59 -18.87
C ALA A 119 -11.46 -50.11 -20.07
N GLY A 120 -10.13 -50.05 -19.96
CA GLY A 120 -9.15 -50.81 -20.75
C GLY A 120 -7.75 -50.20 -20.57
N ASP A 121 -6.89 -50.77 -19.71
CA ASP A 121 -5.88 -51.83 -20.01
C ASP A 121 -4.75 -51.33 -20.93
N LEU A 122 -3.47 -51.69 -20.80
CA LEU A 122 -2.55 -52.23 -19.78
C LEU A 122 -1.21 -52.46 -20.55
N GLN A 123 -0.09 -52.59 -19.83
CA GLN A 123 1.24 -53.14 -20.26
C GLN A 123 2.15 -52.22 -21.11
N GLY A 124 3.46 -52.13 -20.89
CA GLY A 124 4.38 -52.86 -19.99
C GLY A 124 5.75 -53.09 -20.66
N ALA A 125 6.79 -53.25 -19.83
CA ALA A 125 8.20 -53.62 -20.12
C ALA A 125 9.14 -52.48 -20.57
N GLY A 126 10.30 -52.19 -19.96
CA GLY A 126 11.16 -52.96 -19.05
C GLY A 126 12.39 -53.48 -19.81
N ASP A 127 13.58 -52.90 -19.57
CA ASP A 127 14.87 -53.61 -19.39
C ASP A 127 16.07 -52.64 -19.25
N GLU A 128 16.78 -52.78 -18.13
CA GLU A 128 18.20 -52.46 -17.87
C GLU A 128 19.01 -53.79 -17.92
N PRO A 129 20.33 -53.88 -17.62
CA PRO A 129 21.47 -52.94 -17.63
C PRO A 129 22.75 -53.56 -18.28
N SER A 130 23.86 -52.80 -18.44
CA SER A 130 25.23 -53.38 -18.28
C SER A 130 26.37 -52.34 -18.17
N THR A 131 26.95 -52.25 -16.97
CA THR A 131 28.38 -52.27 -16.55
C THR A 131 29.49 -51.44 -17.24
N ASP A 132 30.12 -50.62 -16.39
CA ASP A 132 31.55 -50.34 -16.17
C ASP A 132 32.48 -49.96 -17.34
N GLU A 133 32.93 -48.69 -17.34
CA GLU A 133 34.36 -48.39 -17.42
C GLU A 133 34.69 -47.03 -16.76
N ALA A 134 35.61 -47.07 -15.79
CA ALA A 134 36.14 -45.90 -15.11
C ALA A 134 37.17 -45.19 -16.00
N VAL A 135 36.89 -43.94 -16.39
CA VAL A 135 37.86 -43.04 -17.01
C VAL A 135 37.97 -41.76 -16.19
N LEU A 136 39.16 -41.56 -15.64
CA LEU A 136 39.66 -40.33 -15.04
C LEU A 136 39.56 -39.16 -16.04
N LEU A 137 38.78 -38.13 -15.70
CA LEU A 137 38.83 -36.84 -16.40
C LEU A 137 39.24 -35.71 -15.45
N LYS A 138 40.09 -34.85 -16.03
CA LYS A 138 40.76 -33.72 -15.41
C LYS A 138 39.80 -32.52 -15.35
N ALA A 139 40.10 -31.60 -14.45
CA ALA A 139 39.44 -30.32 -14.29
C ALA A 139 39.48 -29.51 -15.60
N GLU A 140 38.42 -29.61 -16.40
CA GLU A 140 38.04 -28.71 -17.51
C GLU A 140 36.68 -29.14 -18.11
N ASP A 141 35.70 -29.48 -17.26
CA ASP A 141 34.30 -29.66 -17.65
C ASP A 141 33.43 -29.05 -16.53
N ILE A 142 33.22 -27.74 -16.59
CA ILE A 142 32.05 -27.13 -15.97
C ILE A 142 30.96 -27.35 -17.02
N GLU A 143 30.22 -28.44 -16.89
CA GLU A 143 28.97 -28.61 -17.59
C GLU A 143 28.11 -27.37 -17.29
N GLU A 144 27.77 -26.64 -18.35
CA GLU A 144 26.54 -25.86 -18.38
C GLU A 144 25.45 -26.79 -17.86
N VAL A 145 25.02 -26.54 -16.62
CA VAL A 145 23.75 -27.07 -16.14
C VAL A 145 22.75 -26.48 -17.12
N GLN A 146 22.34 -27.29 -18.10
CA GLN A 146 21.10 -27.08 -18.82
C GLN A 146 20.06 -27.00 -17.71
N GLU A 147 19.62 -25.77 -17.41
CA GLU A 147 18.42 -25.54 -16.66
C GLU A 147 17.37 -26.43 -17.35
N GLU A 148 16.97 -27.51 -16.69
CA GLU A 148 15.73 -28.18 -17.03
C GLU A 148 14.71 -27.04 -17.05
N GLU A 149 14.18 -26.71 -18.24
CA GLU A 149 13.09 -25.76 -18.39
C GLU A 149 11.98 -26.30 -17.50
N GLU A 150 11.89 -25.78 -16.26
CA GLU A 150 10.74 -26.01 -15.40
C GLU A 150 9.54 -25.69 -16.29
N GLU A 151 8.63 -26.66 -16.40
CA GLU A 151 7.36 -26.52 -17.10
C GLU A 151 6.57 -25.44 -16.35
N THR A 152 6.90 -24.19 -16.63
CA THR A 152 6.35 -23.02 -15.97
C THR A 152 4.94 -22.84 -16.48
N ASP A 153 3.99 -22.79 -15.55
CA ASP A 153 2.60 -22.48 -15.90
C ASP A 153 2.56 -21.23 -16.79
N PRO A 154 1.78 -21.25 -17.88
CA PRO A 154 1.69 -20.10 -18.75
C PRO A 154 1.22 -18.87 -17.97
N PRO A 155 1.74 -17.67 -18.29
CA PRO A 155 1.40 -16.47 -17.55
C PRO A 155 -0.09 -16.12 -17.72
N LEU A 156 -0.72 -15.66 -16.63
CA LEU A 156 -2.13 -15.25 -16.65
C LEU A 156 -2.40 -14.12 -17.65
N THR A 157 -1.42 -13.23 -17.82
CA THR A 157 -1.43 -12.20 -18.84
C THR A 157 -0.09 -12.21 -19.57
N PRO A 158 -0.05 -12.54 -20.87
CA PRO A 158 1.20 -12.51 -21.63
C PRO A 158 1.68 -11.07 -21.78
N VAL A 159 2.99 -10.87 -21.64
CA VAL A 159 3.62 -9.56 -21.89
C VAL A 159 3.78 -9.39 -23.41
N PRO A 160 3.16 -8.39 -24.04
CA PRO A 160 3.32 -8.16 -25.47
C PRO A 160 4.76 -7.72 -25.77
N ALA A 161 5.31 -8.18 -26.91
CA ALA A 161 6.62 -7.72 -27.36
C ALA A 161 6.66 -6.20 -27.61
N ALA A 162 5.58 -5.64 -28.18
CA ALA A 162 5.38 -4.21 -28.36
C ALA A 162 3.95 -3.83 -27.95
N PRO A 163 3.74 -2.90 -27.00
CA PRO A 163 2.41 -2.36 -26.72
C PRO A 163 1.83 -1.61 -27.93
N PRO A 164 0.50 -1.59 -28.12
CA PRO A 164 -0.13 -0.90 -29.24
C PRO A 164 0.11 0.62 -29.18
N VAL A 165 0.71 1.17 -30.24
CA VAL A 165 1.04 2.60 -30.33
C VAL A 165 -0.23 3.44 -30.39
N GLY A 166 -0.29 4.45 -29.53
CA GLY A 166 -1.37 5.41 -29.45
C GLY A 166 -2.62 4.89 -28.72
N GLU A 167 -2.64 3.66 -28.20
CA GLU A 167 -3.78 3.16 -27.42
C GLU A 167 -3.82 3.86 -26.04
N PRO A 168 -4.83 4.71 -25.74
CA PRO A 168 -4.80 5.55 -24.54
C PRO A 168 -4.77 4.78 -23.23
N THR A 169 -5.43 3.61 -23.20
CA THR A 169 -5.53 2.76 -22.00
C THR A 169 -4.32 1.87 -21.78
N GLY A 170 -3.44 1.74 -22.78
CA GLY A 170 -2.32 0.80 -22.76
C GLY A 170 -2.76 -0.67 -22.78
N THR A 171 -1.82 -1.55 -22.48
CA THR A 171 -2.03 -2.99 -22.29
C THR A 171 -1.77 -3.33 -20.83
N PRO A 172 -2.79 -3.72 -20.05
CA PRO A 172 -2.59 -4.12 -18.68
C PRO A 172 -1.95 -5.52 -18.62
N ILE A 173 -1.06 -5.72 -17.65
CA ILE A 173 -0.36 -6.98 -17.38
C ILE A 173 -0.32 -7.23 -15.86
N LEU A 174 -0.11 -8.48 -15.48
CA LEU A 174 0.16 -8.91 -14.12
C LEU A 174 1.62 -9.27 -13.95
N VAL A 175 2.23 -8.72 -12.90
CA VAL A 175 3.59 -9.04 -12.48
C VAL A 175 3.50 -9.83 -11.17
N GLY A 176 4.24 -10.93 -11.07
CA GLY A 176 4.22 -11.82 -9.92
C GLY A 176 4.64 -11.15 -8.60
N GLY A 177 4.42 -11.87 -7.50
CA GLY A 177 4.71 -11.40 -6.15
C GLY A 177 3.84 -10.24 -5.61
N GLU A 178 4.30 -9.65 -4.51
CA GLU A 178 3.55 -8.71 -3.66
C GLU A 178 4.09 -7.27 -3.72
N ASP A 179 5.03 -7.00 -4.63
CA ASP A 179 5.70 -5.69 -4.72
C ASP A 179 4.79 -4.59 -5.27
N PHE A 180 3.71 -4.95 -5.96
CA PHE A 180 2.80 -4.02 -6.62
C PHE A 180 1.38 -4.11 -6.08
N ILE A 181 0.69 -2.98 -6.00
CA ILE A 181 -0.73 -2.94 -5.63
C ILE A 181 -1.54 -3.75 -6.65
N ASN A 182 -2.23 -4.80 -6.17
CA ASN A 182 -2.98 -5.77 -6.97
C ASN A 182 -2.15 -6.49 -8.04
N SER A 183 -0.81 -6.47 -7.94
CA SER A 183 0.10 -7.06 -8.92
C SER A 183 -0.07 -6.52 -10.35
N GLU A 184 -0.67 -5.33 -10.50
CA GLU A 184 -1.05 -4.76 -11.81
C GLU A 184 0.01 -3.78 -12.33
N ALA A 185 0.38 -3.92 -13.60
CA ALA A 185 1.12 -2.91 -14.35
C ALA A 185 0.42 -2.62 -15.69
N THR A 186 0.75 -1.48 -16.31
CA THR A 186 0.22 -1.10 -17.63
C THR A 186 1.35 -0.69 -18.54
N LEU A 187 1.45 -1.34 -19.70
CA LEU A 187 2.37 -0.95 -20.78
C LEU A 187 1.67 0.03 -21.72
N VAL A 188 2.23 1.21 -21.90
CA VAL A 188 1.69 2.26 -22.78
C VAL A 188 2.72 2.60 -23.84
N ALA A 189 2.32 2.65 -25.11
CA ALA A 189 3.12 3.21 -26.19
C ALA A 189 2.49 4.50 -26.68
N TYR A 190 3.11 5.65 -26.40
CA TYR A 190 2.66 6.92 -26.95
C TYR A 190 3.21 7.14 -28.35
N ASP A 191 2.39 7.71 -29.24
CA ASP A 191 2.87 8.16 -30.54
C ASP A 191 3.83 9.36 -30.40
N SER A 192 4.89 9.39 -31.20
CA SER A 192 5.92 10.42 -31.17
C SER A 192 6.66 10.54 -32.50
N PRO A 193 7.12 11.74 -32.92
CA PRO A 193 7.85 11.93 -34.17
C PRO A 193 9.15 11.13 -34.30
N ASP A 194 9.82 10.85 -33.18
CA ASP A 194 11.11 10.14 -33.13
C ASP A 194 10.94 8.61 -32.97
N GLY A 195 9.71 8.12 -33.06
CA GLY A 195 9.33 6.73 -32.77
C GLY A 195 8.58 6.60 -31.44
N PRO A 196 7.84 5.49 -31.23
CA PRO A 196 6.98 5.33 -30.05
C PRO A 196 7.74 5.51 -28.73
N ARG A 197 7.06 6.09 -27.73
CA ARG A 197 7.56 6.18 -26.35
C ARG A 197 6.86 5.13 -25.51
N GLU A 198 7.56 4.04 -25.22
CA GLU A 198 7.03 2.93 -24.43
C GLU A 198 7.33 3.12 -22.94
N VAL A 199 6.31 2.96 -22.10
CA VAL A 199 6.39 3.19 -20.65
C VAL A 199 5.64 2.09 -19.91
N LEU A 200 6.22 1.58 -18.83
CA LEU A 200 5.54 0.74 -17.85
C LEU A 200 5.08 1.63 -16.69
N LEU A 201 3.79 1.54 -16.35
CA LEU A 201 3.17 2.28 -15.27
C LEU A 201 2.67 1.29 -14.21
N THR A 202 3.06 1.47 -12.96
CA THR A 202 2.62 0.63 -11.85
C THR A 202 2.55 1.41 -10.53
N HIS A 203 1.97 0.81 -9.50
CA HIS A 203 2.04 1.29 -8.12
C HIS A 203 2.74 0.25 -7.26
N ILE A 204 3.84 0.63 -6.63
CA ILE A 204 4.57 -0.18 -5.66
C ILE A 204 3.79 -0.20 -4.34
N SER A 205 3.80 -1.32 -3.62
CA SER A 205 3.29 -1.40 -2.24
C SER A 205 4.17 -0.61 -1.27
N GLU A 206 3.60 -0.15 -0.14
CA GLU A 206 4.39 0.61 0.85
C GLU A 206 5.49 -0.28 1.47
N GLU A 207 5.23 -1.57 1.58
CA GLU A 207 6.16 -2.60 2.07
C GLU A 207 7.33 -2.86 1.12
N ALA A 208 7.14 -2.70 -0.19
CA ALA A 208 8.18 -2.91 -1.19
C ALA A 208 9.02 -1.65 -1.47
N GLU A 209 8.67 -0.49 -0.90
CA GLU A 209 9.42 0.75 -1.07
C GLU A 209 10.89 0.60 -0.67
N GLU A 210 11.17 -0.08 0.44
CA GLU A 210 12.55 -0.24 0.93
C GLU A 210 13.41 -1.01 -0.07
N LYS A 211 12.85 -2.02 -0.75
CA LYS A 211 13.57 -2.77 -1.79
C LYS A 211 14.03 -1.84 -2.93
N LEU A 212 13.14 -0.96 -3.38
CA LEU A 212 13.46 0.01 -4.42
C LEU A 212 14.47 1.02 -3.94
N LEU A 213 14.29 1.60 -2.75
CA LEU A 213 15.22 2.61 -2.23
C LEU A 213 16.63 2.03 -2.03
N ASP A 214 16.75 0.76 -1.64
CA ASP A 214 18.02 0.05 -1.55
C ASP A 214 18.71 -0.13 -2.91
N ALA A 215 17.99 0.01 -4.03
CA ALA A 215 18.58 -0.02 -5.37
C ALA A 215 19.14 1.35 -5.81
N LEU A 216 18.92 2.42 -5.05
CA LEU A 216 19.22 3.79 -5.47
C LEU A 216 20.40 4.40 -4.73
N SER A 217 21.25 5.10 -5.48
CA SER A 217 22.20 6.08 -4.97
C SER A 217 21.61 7.48 -5.06
N ILE A 218 21.16 8.01 -3.92
CA ILE A 218 20.59 9.35 -3.82
C ILE A 218 21.66 10.32 -3.26
N PRO A 219 22.03 11.39 -4.00
CA PRO A 219 23.02 12.36 -3.54
C PRO A 219 22.69 12.95 -2.16
N GLY A 220 23.70 13.07 -1.30
CA GLY A 220 23.55 13.60 0.05
C GLY A 220 22.92 12.64 1.08
N THR A 221 22.51 11.44 0.66
CA THR A 221 22.06 10.39 1.60
C THR A 221 23.20 9.45 2.01
N HIS A 222 24.21 9.29 1.14
CA HIS A 222 25.41 8.52 1.45
C HIS A 222 26.25 9.23 2.51
N MET A 223 26.49 8.55 3.63
CA MET A 223 27.29 9.06 4.74
C MET A 223 28.67 8.43 4.69
N GLU A 224 29.71 9.22 4.42
CA GLU A 224 31.09 8.77 4.54
C GLU A 224 31.64 9.05 5.93
N GLU A 225 32.30 8.04 6.50
CA GLU A 225 33.10 8.20 7.70
C GLU A 225 34.42 8.90 7.36
N ILE A 226 34.50 10.20 7.62
CA ILE A 226 35.74 10.95 7.52
C ILE A 226 36.32 11.22 8.90
N GLN A 227 37.64 11.11 9.04
CA GLN A 227 38.32 11.55 10.26
C GLN A 227 38.53 13.05 10.21
N VAL A 228 37.86 13.77 11.11
CA VAL A 228 37.98 15.23 11.24
C VAL A 228 38.74 15.54 12.53
N GLU A 229 39.74 16.43 12.44
CA GLU A 229 40.37 17.02 13.62
C GLU A 229 39.34 17.90 14.35
N GLU A 230 38.95 17.51 15.56
CA GLU A 230 38.04 18.28 16.40
C GLU A 230 38.67 18.56 17.76
N GLU A 231 38.46 19.79 18.24
CA GLU A 231 38.82 20.21 19.59
C GLU A 231 37.81 19.61 20.59
N VAL A 232 38.22 18.54 21.26
CA VAL A 232 37.43 17.90 22.31
C VAL A 232 37.92 18.39 23.67
N LYS A 233 37.00 18.83 24.52
CA LYS A 233 37.30 19.09 25.93
C LYS A 233 37.31 17.78 26.69
N GLU A 234 38.44 17.45 27.29
CA GLU A 234 38.56 16.24 28.10
C GLU A 234 39.34 16.49 29.38
N ARG A 235 39.04 15.66 30.38
CA ARG A 235 39.84 15.60 31.60
C ARG A 235 41.20 14.98 31.31
N LEU A 236 42.24 15.51 31.95
CA LEU A 236 43.59 14.94 31.90
C LEU A 236 43.59 13.50 32.44
N ASP A 237 44.46 12.64 31.90
CA ASP A 237 44.51 11.24 32.31
C ASP A 237 44.85 11.07 33.79
N LEU A 238 45.73 11.94 34.32
CA LEU A 238 46.06 11.99 35.74
C LEU A 238 44.84 12.28 36.62
N ASP A 239 43.91 13.13 36.14
CA ASP A 239 42.64 13.40 36.82
C ASP A 239 41.77 12.15 36.91
N LYS A 240 41.65 11.42 35.79
CA LYS A 240 40.86 10.18 35.71
C LYS A 240 41.47 9.06 36.54
N GLU A 241 42.79 8.91 36.50
CA GLU A 241 43.54 7.88 37.23
C GLU A 241 43.45 8.11 38.75
N LYS A 242 43.74 9.34 39.20
CA LYS A 242 43.71 9.70 40.63
C LYS A 242 42.32 10.09 41.13
N LYS A 243 41.33 10.14 40.23
CA LYS A 243 39.91 10.46 40.49
C LYS A 243 39.73 11.79 41.22
N LEU A 244 40.50 12.81 40.85
CA LEU A 244 40.56 14.08 41.60
C LEU A 244 39.22 14.83 41.51
N ALA A 245 38.62 14.92 40.32
CA ALA A 245 37.29 15.52 40.15
C ALA A 245 36.21 14.81 40.99
N GLU A 246 36.24 13.48 41.04
CA GLU A 246 35.27 12.68 41.79
C GLU A 246 35.42 12.87 43.30
N LEU A 247 36.65 12.91 43.81
CA LEU A 247 36.95 13.18 45.21
C LEU A 247 36.50 14.59 45.61
N THR A 248 36.84 15.60 44.80
CA THR A 248 36.43 16.98 45.02
C THR A 248 34.91 17.13 44.97
N LYS A 249 34.25 16.56 43.95
CA LYS A 249 32.77 16.56 43.84
C LYS A 249 32.09 15.89 45.03
N THR A 250 32.67 14.80 45.53
CA THR A 250 32.15 14.08 46.71
C THR A 250 32.28 14.93 47.98
N ALA A 251 33.41 15.62 48.17
CA ALA A 251 33.62 16.55 49.28
C ALA A 251 32.62 17.72 49.22
N VAL A 252 32.51 18.37 48.05
CA VAL A 252 31.57 19.48 47.79
C VAL A 252 30.14 19.05 48.07
N SER A 253 29.69 17.94 47.49
CA SER A 253 28.31 17.45 47.64
C SER A 253 27.98 17.10 49.10
N SER A 254 28.93 16.48 49.82
CA SER A 254 28.74 16.09 51.23
C SER A 254 28.60 17.31 52.15
N VAL A 255 29.35 18.39 51.89
CA VAL A 255 29.25 19.64 52.65
C VAL A 255 28.00 20.43 52.24
N GLN A 256 27.70 20.50 50.95
CA GLN A 256 26.53 21.20 50.41
C GLN A 256 25.22 20.61 50.92
N HIS A 257 25.11 19.29 51.06
CA HIS A 257 23.94 18.65 51.70
C HIS A 257 23.76 19.11 53.15
N LYS A 258 24.85 19.27 53.92
CA LYS A 258 24.76 19.73 55.32
C LYS A 258 24.30 21.19 55.38
N LEU A 259 24.82 22.04 54.50
CA LEU A 259 24.42 23.45 54.41
C LEU A 259 22.96 23.61 53.98
N LYS A 260 22.49 22.83 53.00
CA LYS A 260 21.11 22.90 52.49
C LYS A 260 20.08 22.53 53.55
N ASP A 261 20.36 21.50 54.35
CA ASP A 261 19.44 21.00 55.38
C ASP A 261 19.68 21.64 56.75
N SER A 262 20.56 22.65 56.84
CA SER A 262 20.94 23.33 58.08
C SER A 262 21.40 22.36 59.19
N LEU A 263 22.08 21.28 58.80
CA LEU A 263 22.61 20.26 59.70
C LEU A 263 24.03 20.63 60.16
N PRO A 264 24.45 20.24 61.38
CA PRO A 264 25.82 20.39 61.80
C PRO A 264 26.77 19.60 60.88
N MET A 265 27.96 20.13 60.66
CA MET A 265 28.99 19.47 59.86
C MET A 265 29.39 18.16 60.53
N SER A 266 29.36 17.05 59.79
CA SER A 266 29.70 15.73 60.32
C SER A 266 31.17 15.42 60.08
N ASP A 267 31.78 14.64 60.99
CA ASP A 267 33.15 14.12 60.85
C ASP A 267 33.37 13.40 59.50
N ALA A 268 32.34 12.73 58.97
CA ALA A 268 32.40 12.08 57.66
C ALA A 268 32.54 13.07 56.49
N SER A 269 31.98 14.28 56.59
CA SER A 269 32.14 15.33 55.56
C SER A 269 33.52 15.97 55.64
N ILE A 270 34.02 16.18 56.87
CA ILE A 270 35.38 16.68 57.11
C ILE A 270 36.43 15.67 56.59
N ALA A 271 36.23 14.37 56.85
CA ALA A 271 37.12 13.32 56.36
C ALA A 271 37.14 13.23 54.82
N LYS A 272 35.99 13.42 54.15
CA LYS A 272 35.93 13.45 52.67
C LYS A 272 36.64 14.66 52.09
N HIS A 273 36.49 15.83 52.72
CA HIS A 273 37.24 17.03 52.35
C HIS A 273 38.74 16.83 52.52
N GLN A 274 39.18 16.31 53.67
CA GLN A 274 40.59 16.05 53.93
C GLN A 274 41.18 15.04 52.95
N ALA A 275 40.45 13.95 52.63
CA ALA A 275 40.91 12.96 51.64
C ALA A 275 41.09 13.58 50.24
N ALA A 276 40.21 14.50 49.84
CA ALA A 276 40.34 15.23 48.58
C ALA A 276 41.52 16.21 48.62
N VAL A 277 41.71 16.95 49.73
CA VAL A 277 42.86 17.85 49.93
C VAL A 277 44.18 17.08 49.89
N ASP A 278 44.26 15.92 50.53
CA ASP A 278 45.46 15.08 50.55
C ASP A 278 45.79 14.56 49.13
N ALA A 279 44.77 14.10 48.39
CA ALA A 279 44.94 13.61 47.02
C ALA A 279 45.38 14.71 46.06
N VAL A 280 44.77 15.90 46.13
CA VAL A 280 45.13 17.05 45.29
C VAL A 280 46.50 17.63 45.70
N SER A 281 46.79 17.71 46.99
CA SER A 281 48.10 18.16 47.50
C SER A 281 49.22 17.21 47.10
N ALA A 282 48.97 15.91 47.09
CA ALA A 282 49.96 14.92 46.63
C ALA A 282 50.31 15.13 45.15
N VAL A 283 49.36 15.61 44.33
CA VAL A 283 49.62 15.99 42.95
C VAL A 283 50.38 17.31 42.87
N LEU A 284 49.94 18.37 43.57
CA LEU A 284 50.60 19.69 43.57
C LEU A 284 52.06 19.65 44.05
N ASN A 285 52.39 18.75 44.97
CA ASN A 285 53.73 18.60 45.55
C ASN A 285 54.65 17.66 44.75
N ASP A 286 54.14 17.00 43.70
CA ASP A 286 54.95 16.17 42.83
C ASP A 286 55.75 17.06 41.85
N PRO A 287 57.10 17.07 41.89
CA PRO A 287 57.91 17.92 41.02
C PRO A 287 57.92 17.46 39.55
N SER A 288 57.30 16.31 39.22
CA SER A 288 57.33 15.70 37.90
C SER A 288 56.08 15.91 37.05
N ILE A 289 55.07 16.63 37.56
CA ILE A 289 53.84 16.94 36.82
C ILE A 289 54.03 18.10 35.84
N SER A 290 53.24 18.10 34.76
CA SER A 290 53.16 19.15 33.76
C SER A 290 52.47 20.43 34.27
N ASP A 291 52.60 21.53 33.53
CA ASP A 291 51.96 22.80 33.86
C ASP A 291 50.42 22.71 33.85
N ASP A 292 49.83 21.94 32.93
CA ASP A 292 48.38 21.72 32.86
C ASP A 292 47.87 20.85 34.02
N GLU A 293 48.62 19.81 34.40
CA GLU A 293 48.29 19.00 35.58
C GLU A 293 48.41 19.81 36.88
N LYS A 294 49.34 20.77 36.91
CA LYS A 294 49.46 21.70 38.03
C LYS A 294 48.30 22.69 38.07
N ALA A 295 47.88 23.22 36.93
CA ALA A 295 46.70 24.08 36.82
C ALA A 295 45.41 23.33 37.21
N MET A 296 45.27 22.07 36.78
CA MET A 296 44.20 21.17 37.20
C MET A 296 44.17 20.98 38.72
N ALA A 297 45.30 20.60 39.31
CA ALA A 297 45.38 20.35 40.74
C ALA A 297 45.13 21.65 41.54
N GLN A 298 45.58 22.80 41.04
CA GLN A 298 45.27 24.09 41.63
C GLN A 298 43.77 24.43 41.52
N HIS A 299 43.13 24.18 40.37
CA HIS A 299 41.68 24.36 40.18
C HIS A 299 40.88 23.57 41.22
N TYR A 300 41.24 22.31 41.48
CA TYR A 300 40.58 21.52 42.53
C TYR A 300 40.94 21.97 43.95
N MET A 301 42.16 22.44 44.18
CA MET A 301 42.55 22.97 45.49
C MET A 301 41.76 24.23 45.84
N ASP A 302 41.60 25.15 44.88
CA ASP A 302 40.82 26.38 45.06
C ASP A 302 39.35 26.06 45.41
N GLN A 303 38.78 25.03 44.77
CA GLN A 303 37.45 24.51 45.10
C GLN A 303 37.39 23.94 46.53
N LEU A 304 38.40 23.17 46.93
CA LEU A 304 38.47 22.58 48.27
C LEU A 304 38.71 23.62 49.37
N ASP A 305 39.38 24.73 49.07
CA ASP A 305 39.55 25.85 50.00
C ASP A 305 38.21 26.55 50.27
N ILE A 306 37.35 26.70 49.25
CA ILE A 306 35.97 27.17 49.43
C ILE A 306 35.18 26.20 50.31
N VAL A 307 35.32 24.89 50.09
CA VAL A 307 34.68 23.88 50.94
C VAL A 307 35.18 23.98 52.38
N LYS A 308 36.47 24.24 52.59
CA LYS A 308 37.08 24.41 53.91
C LYS A 308 36.50 25.62 54.65
N ASP A 309 36.38 26.77 53.98
CA ASP A 309 35.72 27.96 54.55
C ASP A 309 34.31 27.62 55.04
N LYS A 310 33.54 26.84 54.26
CA LYS A 310 32.19 26.43 54.66
C LYS A 310 32.14 25.41 55.80
N ILE A 311 33.14 24.56 55.91
CA ILE A 311 33.28 23.67 57.08
C ILE A 311 33.53 24.48 58.34
N ASP A 312 34.43 25.47 58.27
CA ASP A 312 34.89 26.23 59.44
C ASP A 312 33.89 27.32 59.86
N ASN A 313 33.26 28.00 58.89
CA ASN A 313 32.44 29.20 59.12
C ASN A 313 30.94 29.03 58.79
N GLY A 314 30.54 27.94 58.13
CA GLY A 314 29.17 27.74 57.65
C GLY A 314 28.74 28.73 56.56
N GLY A 315 27.44 28.82 56.29
CA GLY A 315 26.85 29.83 55.39
C GLY A 315 26.01 29.26 54.25
N ALA A 316 25.81 30.08 53.21
CA ALA A 316 25.02 29.71 52.03
C ALA A 316 25.66 28.58 51.22
N VAL A 317 24.82 27.87 50.46
CA VAL A 317 25.26 26.78 49.57
C VAL A 317 26.30 27.26 48.55
N MET A 318 27.25 26.39 48.22
CA MET A 318 28.33 26.66 47.27
C MET A 318 27.81 26.62 45.82
N PRO A 319 28.41 27.39 44.88
CA PRO A 319 28.11 27.27 43.46
C PRO A 319 28.50 25.89 42.92
N TRP A 320 27.90 25.51 41.79
CA TRP A 320 28.29 24.28 41.08
C TRP A 320 29.74 24.39 40.60
N MET A 321 30.50 23.32 40.78
CA MET A 321 31.92 23.26 40.49
C MET A 321 32.17 22.23 39.39
N ASP A 322 32.72 22.69 38.27
CA ASP A 322 33.02 21.86 37.11
C ASP A 322 34.39 21.18 37.24
N ALA A 323 34.52 20.05 36.54
CA ALA A 323 35.81 19.38 36.39
C ALA A 323 36.76 20.24 35.54
N TYR A 324 38.06 20.07 35.74
CA TYR A 324 39.06 20.71 34.91
C TYR A 324 39.18 19.92 33.59
N GLU A 325 38.95 20.62 32.49
CA GLU A 325 39.02 20.04 31.14
C GLU A 325 40.02 20.85 30.32
N VAL A 326 40.86 20.15 29.57
CA VAL A 326 41.76 20.74 28.57
C VAL A 326 41.19 20.49 27.18
N THR A 327 41.42 21.43 26.28
CA THR A 327 41.07 21.26 24.87
C THR A 327 42.17 20.44 24.19
N ALA A 328 41.83 19.27 23.68
CA ALA A 328 42.72 18.42 22.91
C ALA A 328 42.15 18.21 21.50
N THR A 329 42.99 18.36 20.48
CA THR A 329 42.62 18.03 19.10
C THR A 329 42.71 16.52 18.90
N LYS A 330 41.59 15.87 18.61
CA LYS A 330 41.56 14.44 18.29
C LYS A 330 40.92 14.22 16.92
N MET A 331 41.42 13.20 16.23
CA MET A 331 40.75 12.69 15.03
C MET A 331 39.47 11.98 15.47
N VAL A 332 38.33 12.56 15.13
CA VAL A 332 37.01 11.99 15.41
C VAL A 332 36.43 11.53 14.08
N THR A 333 36.04 10.27 14.00
CA THR A 333 35.28 9.76 12.86
C THR A 333 33.90 10.40 12.88
N LYS A 334 33.60 11.22 11.87
CA LYS A 334 32.28 11.81 11.65
C LYS A 334 31.69 11.25 10.38
N GLN A 335 30.43 10.85 10.45
CA GLN A 335 29.64 10.53 9.28
C GLN A 335 29.17 11.84 8.66
N ILE A 336 29.65 12.16 7.46
CA ILE A 336 29.27 13.37 6.72
C ILE A 336 28.59 12.94 5.41
N PRO A 337 27.45 13.55 5.06
CA PRO A 337 26.79 13.27 3.80
C PRO A 337 27.66 13.73 2.63
N VAL A 338 27.93 12.85 1.68
CA VAL A 338 28.66 13.18 0.45
C VAL A 338 27.70 13.86 -0.53
N PRO A 339 27.89 15.14 -0.87
CA PRO A 339 26.92 15.88 -1.67
C PRO A 339 26.85 15.42 -3.14
N ASP A 340 27.97 14.98 -3.71
CA ASP A 340 28.14 14.66 -5.14
C ASP A 340 29.10 13.46 -5.32
N GLY A 341 28.77 12.33 -4.69
CA GLY A 341 29.53 11.08 -4.85
C GLY A 341 29.17 10.36 -6.15
N ASP A 342 30.11 9.61 -6.72
CA ASP A 342 29.78 8.59 -7.72
C ASP A 342 28.76 7.60 -7.10
N PRO A 343 27.78 7.08 -7.87
CA PRO A 343 26.83 6.13 -7.34
C PRO A 343 27.55 4.92 -6.74
N GLU A 344 27.06 4.44 -5.60
CA GLU A 344 27.58 3.25 -4.94
C GLU A 344 27.60 2.07 -5.93
N PRO A 345 28.67 1.24 -5.91
CA PRO A 345 28.74 0.07 -6.77
C PRO A 345 27.49 -0.82 -6.64
N GLY A 346 26.83 -1.11 -7.77
CA GLY A 346 25.62 -1.94 -7.79
C GLY A 346 24.30 -1.19 -7.56
N THR A 347 24.33 0.13 -7.42
CA THR A 347 23.13 0.98 -7.30
C THR A 347 22.92 1.87 -8.53
N LEU A 348 21.71 2.39 -8.68
CA LEU A 348 21.31 3.30 -9.76
C LEU A 348 21.38 4.75 -9.30
N ALA A 349 21.97 5.61 -10.11
CA ALA A 349 22.00 7.04 -9.81
C ALA A 349 20.57 7.62 -9.84
N ALA A 350 20.17 8.28 -8.75
CA ALA A 350 18.85 8.88 -8.62
C ALA A 350 18.95 10.36 -8.25
N THR A 351 18.11 11.21 -8.84
CA THR A 351 18.04 12.64 -8.53
C THR A 351 16.68 13.01 -7.96
N VAL A 352 16.68 13.86 -6.93
CA VAL A 352 15.44 14.32 -6.28
C VAL A 352 14.90 15.54 -7.01
N ARG A 353 13.63 15.51 -7.41
CA ARG A 353 12.95 16.65 -8.05
C ARG A 353 11.49 16.76 -7.61
N LYS A 354 10.84 17.86 -8.02
CA LYS A 354 9.40 18.04 -7.76
C LYS A 354 8.60 16.97 -8.53
N ALA A 355 7.59 16.42 -7.86
CA ALA A 355 6.68 15.45 -8.46
C ALA A 355 6.04 16.03 -9.71
N SER A 356 5.82 15.16 -10.69
CA SER A 356 5.25 15.53 -11.97
C SER A 356 4.44 14.37 -12.56
N ARG A 357 3.76 14.61 -13.68
CA ARG A 357 3.01 13.61 -14.46
C ARG A 357 3.45 13.66 -15.90
N ILE A 358 3.34 12.53 -16.61
CA ILE A 358 3.42 12.52 -18.07
C ILE A 358 2.39 13.51 -18.63
N LYS A 359 2.83 14.41 -19.51
CA LYS A 359 1.95 15.36 -20.20
C LYS A 359 1.63 14.85 -21.60
N ALA A 360 0.85 13.78 -21.67
CA ALA A 360 0.38 13.22 -22.92
C ALA A 360 -0.73 14.09 -23.54
N ASN A 361 -1.00 13.88 -24.83
CA ASN A 361 -2.08 14.52 -25.57
C ASN A 361 -2.93 13.46 -26.29
N LEU A 362 -4.23 13.46 -26.03
CA LEU A 362 -5.21 12.66 -26.77
C LEU A 362 -5.72 13.44 -27.98
N ASP A 363 -5.52 12.91 -29.18
CA ASP A 363 -6.15 13.46 -30.39
C ASP A 363 -7.62 13.01 -30.46
N PRO A 364 -8.59 13.94 -30.39
CA PRO A 364 -10.01 13.61 -30.42
C PRO A 364 -10.48 13.06 -31.78
N ALA A 365 -9.74 13.30 -32.87
CA ALA A 365 -10.12 12.85 -34.21
C ALA A 365 -9.73 11.38 -34.44
N THR A 366 -8.53 11.00 -34.00
CA THR A 366 -8.00 9.63 -34.15
C THR A 366 -8.25 8.76 -32.93
N GLY A 367 -8.46 9.36 -31.76
CA GLY A 367 -8.53 8.67 -30.48
C GLY A 367 -7.16 8.20 -29.98
N GLN A 368 -6.06 8.63 -30.61
CA GLN A 368 -4.72 8.19 -30.27
C GLN A 368 -4.05 9.11 -29.24
N THR A 369 -3.28 8.53 -28.33
CA THR A 369 -2.46 9.27 -27.36
C THR A 369 -1.02 9.46 -27.86
N SER A 370 -0.45 10.62 -27.56
CA SER A 370 0.89 11.04 -28.01
C SER A 370 1.67 11.71 -26.88
N TRP A 371 2.99 11.52 -26.89
CA TRP A 371 3.90 12.12 -25.91
C TRP A 371 5.31 12.19 -26.50
N ASP A 372 6.03 13.25 -26.20
CA ASP A 372 7.37 13.53 -26.74
C ASP A 372 8.51 12.82 -25.96
N GLY A 373 8.20 12.18 -24.83
CA GLY A 373 9.18 11.55 -23.95
C GLY A 373 9.76 12.49 -22.89
N VAL A 374 9.38 13.78 -22.87
CA VAL A 374 10.01 14.80 -22.02
C VAL A 374 9.01 15.72 -21.34
N ALA A 375 7.89 16.05 -21.97
CA ALA A 375 6.90 16.97 -21.44
C ALA A 375 6.25 16.42 -20.16
N ARG A 376 6.25 17.24 -19.11
CA ARG A 376 5.70 16.91 -17.80
C ARG A 376 4.72 17.99 -17.32
N ALA A 377 3.69 17.59 -16.59
CA ALA A 377 2.82 18.47 -15.84
C ALA A 377 3.24 18.48 -14.37
N SER A 378 3.27 19.64 -13.72
CA SER A 378 3.64 19.74 -12.30
C SER A 378 2.62 19.03 -11.41
N ALA A 379 3.12 18.41 -10.34
CA ALA A 379 2.33 17.85 -9.26
C ALA A 379 2.88 18.32 -7.90
N ASN A 380 2.10 18.16 -6.85
CA ASN A 380 2.58 18.43 -5.49
C ASN A 380 3.19 17.17 -4.86
N GLY A 381 4.46 17.28 -4.47
CA GLY A 381 5.25 16.20 -3.87
C GLY A 381 6.69 16.17 -4.41
N THR A 382 7.38 15.10 -4.10
CA THR A 382 8.75 14.78 -4.50
C THR A 382 8.77 13.48 -5.29
N GLU A 383 9.65 13.40 -6.29
CA GLU A 383 9.92 12.18 -7.05
C GLU A 383 11.44 11.98 -7.24
N TYR A 384 11.85 10.72 -7.40
CA TYR A 384 13.18 10.35 -7.83
C TYR A 384 13.17 10.11 -9.34
N GLU A 385 14.04 10.79 -10.07
CA GLU A 385 14.40 10.44 -11.45
C GLU A 385 15.66 9.58 -11.42
N ILE A 386 15.51 8.34 -11.87
CA ILE A 386 16.50 7.26 -11.76
C ILE A 386 17.07 7.01 -13.15
N ASP A 387 18.39 7.07 -13.28
CA ASP A 387 19.11 6.67 -14.50
C ASP A 387 19.34 5.16 -14.46
N MET A 388 18.79 4.44 -15.43
CA MET A 388 18.91 2.99 -15.55
C MET A 388 19.94 2.58 -16.62
N GLY A 389 20.67 3.54 -17.20
CA GLY A 389 21.65 3.32 -18.26
C GLY A 389 21.03 3.12 -19.65
N ASP A 390 21.84 3.21 -20.70
CA ASP A 390 21.44 2.94 -22.09
C ASP A 390 20.19 3.72 -22.59
N GLY A 391 19.93 4.89 -22.01
CA GLY A 391 18.77 5.73 -22.33
C GLY A 391 17.47 5.33 -21.61
N TRP A 392 17.52 4.29 -20.76
CA TRP A 392 16.43 3.90 -19.88
C TRP A 392 16.36 4.81 -18.66
N LYS A 393 15.14 5.10 -18.20
CA LYS A 393 14.91 5.91 -17.01
C LYS A 393 13.75 5.36 -16.19
N ALA A 394 13.77 5.57 -14.89
CA ALA A 394 12.60 5.40 -14.05
C ALA A 394 12.25 6.68 -13.30
N VAL A 395 10.96 6.83 -12.98
CA VAL A 395 10.46 7.90 -12.11
C VAL A 395 9.64 7.27 -11.00
N TYR A 396 10.09 7.42 -9.76
CA TYR A 396 9.42 6.87 -8.58
C TYR A 396 8.96 7.98 -7.63
N ARG A 397 7.74 7.84 -7.10
CA ARG A 397 7.15 8.78 -6.14
C ARG A 397 7.02 8.12 -4.78
N PRO A 398 7.95 8.39 -3.84
CA PRO A 398 8.03 7.66 -2.57
C PRO A 398 6.84 7.90 -1.64
N TYR A 399 6.55 6.91 -0.80
CA TYR A 399 5.67 6.99 0.35
C TYR A 399 6.28 7.82 1.47
N LYS A 400 7.55 7.58 1.84
CA LYS A 400 8.23 8.21 2.99
C LYS A 400 8.42 9.73 2.85
N GLU A 401 8.88 10.20 1.68
CA GLU A 401 9.17 11.64 1.46
C GLU A 401 7.93 12.48 1.13
N ASN A 402 6.83 11.84 0.71
CA ASN A 402 5.58 12.53 0.40
C ASN A 402 4.63 12.50 1.59
N ASP A 403 4.63 13.60 2.36
CA ASP A 403 3.76 13.76 3.54
C ASP A 403 2.28 13.72 3.13
N PRO A 404 1.49 12.75 3.64
CA PRO A 404 0.08 12.61 3.29
C PRO A 404 -0.80 13.81 3.69
N LYS A 405 -0.32 14.74 4.53
CA LYS A 405 -1.08 15.95 4.89
C LYS A 405 -0.94 17.07 3.87
N SER A 406 0.19 17.12 3.16
CA SER A 406 0.60 18.29 2.39
C SER A 406 0.90 17.99 0.92
N THR A 407 1.01 16.72 0.54
CA THR A 407 1.29 16.26 -0.84
C THR A 407 0.13 15.47 -1.44
N GLU A 408 0.12 15.28 -2.76
CA GLU A 408 -0.93 14.53 -3.45
C GLU A 408 -0.83 13.04 -3.11
N TYR A 409 -1.79 12.55 -2.32
CA TYR A 409 -1.83 11.16 -1.87
C TYR A 409 -1.99 10.16 -3.04
N SER A 410 -2.66 10.57 -4.13
CA SER A 410 -2.89 9.72 -5.31
C SER A 410 -1.60 9.33 -6.06
N LEU A 411 -0.51 10.05 -5.86
CA LEU A 411 0.76 9.79 -6.55
C LEU A 411 1.74 8.93 -5.75
N ARG A 412 1.49 8.69 -4.46
CA ARG A 412 2.39 7.91 -3.60
C ARG A 412 2.48 6.46 -4.11
N GLY A 413 3.70 5.95 -4.23
CA GLY A 413 3.99 4.62 -4.74
C GLY A 413 4.00 4.50 -6.27
N GLN A 414 3.69 5.57 -7.04
CA GLN A 414 3.69 5.48 -8.50
C GLN A 414 5.10 5.32 -9.06
N LEU A 415 5.28 4.27 -9.86
CA LEU A 415 6.49 3.99 -10.62
C LEU A 415 6.20 4.09 -12.13
N GLU A 416 7.08 4.78 -12.83
CA GLU A 416 7.15 4.81 -14.28
C GLU A 416 8.51 4.26 -14.73
N VAL A 417 8.56 3.31 -15.65
CA VAL A 417 9.81 2.88 -16.32
C VAL A 417 9.70 3.25 -17.79
N HIS A 418 10.68 3.99 -18.30
CA HIS A 418 10.71 4.58 -19.63
C HIS A 418 11.75 3.89 -20.48
N ALA A 419 11.33 3.36 -21.63
CA ALA A 419 12.22 2.82 -22.64
C ALA A 419 12.84 3.93 -23.52
N PRO A 420 13.99 3.67 -24.16
CA PRO A 420 14.48 4.48 -25.27
C PRO A 420 13.45 4.64 -26.40
N ALA A 421 13.60 5.66 -27.24
CA ALA A 421 12.72 5.87 -28.38
C ALA A 421 12.69 4.64 -29.29
N GLY A 422 11.50 4.13 -29.60
CA GLY A 422 11.34 2.96 -30.45
C GLY A 422 10.31 1.98 -29.90
N ALA A 423 9.86 1.08 -30.77
CA ALA A 423 8.94 0.02 -30.42
C ALA A 423 9.68 -1.28 -30.05
N GLY A 424 9.03 -2.15 -29.29
CA GLY A 424 9.47 -3.53 -29.07
C GLY A 424 10.17 -3.80 -27.73
N HIS A 425 10.05 -2.88 -26.78
CA HIS A 425 10.64 -2.97 -25.46
C HIS A 425 9.67 -3.52 -24.40
N GLY A 426 8.55 -4.13 -24.81
CA GLY A 426 7.49 -4.53 -23.87
C GLY A 426 7.97 -5.55 -22.82
N LYS A 427 8.79 -6.52 -23.23
CA LYS A 427 9.42 -7.47 -22.30
C LYS A 427 10.53 -6.80 -21.47
N ASP A 428 11.39 -6.02 -22.11
CA ASP A 428 12.50 -5.33 -21.46
C ASP A 428 12.00 -4.40 -20.35
N LEU A 429 10.87 -3.71 -20.55
CA LEU A 429 10.23 -2.85 -19.56
C LEU A 429 9.90 -3.60 -18.27
N VAL A 430 9.44 -4.85 -18.37
CA VAL A 430 9.15 -5.69 -17.21
C VAL A 430 10.46 -6.23 -16.62
N ASP A 431 11.36 -6.74 -17.46
CA ASP A 431 12.63 -7.33 -17.02
C ASP A 431 13.48 -6.30 -16.22
N ARG A 432 13.42 -5.00 -16.58
CA ARG A 432 14.12 -3.89 -15.90
C ARG A 432 13.66 -3.64 -14.46
N LEU A 433 12.51 -4.14 -14.03
CA LEU A 433 12.06 -4.04 -12.64
C LEU A 433 13.05 -4.71 -11.66
N GLU A 434 13.80 -5.70 -12.12
CA GLU A 434 14.85 -6.36 -11.34
C GLU A 434 15.97 -5.41 -10.92
N GLN A 435 16.31 -4.41 -11.75
CA GLN A 435 17.31 -3.39 -11.41
C GLN A 435 16.86 -2.48 -10.26
N LEU A 436 15.55 -2.41 -10.04
CA LEU A 436 14.95 -1.70 -8.91
C LEU A 436 14.69 -2.65 -7.72
N HIS A 437 15.24 -3.86 -7.75
CA HIS A 437 14.98 -4.93 -6.78
C HIS A 437 13.49 -5.32 -6.63
N LEU A 438 12.72 -5.16 -7.70
CA LEU A 438 11.30 -5.53 -7.74
C LEU A 438 11.08 -6.80 -8.54
N MET A 439 9.98 -7.49 -8.28
CA MET A 439 9.54 -8.64 -9.08
C MET A 439 9.36 -8.26 -10.55
N ASN A 440 9.92 -9.08 -11.45
CA ASN A 440 9.94 -8.85 -12.90
C ASN A 440 9.37 -10.03 -13.72
N LYS A 441 8.84 -11.06 -13.05
CA LYS A 441 8.25 -12.21 -13.73
C LYS A 441 6.77 -11.99 -13.98
N PRO A 442 6.23 -12.38 -15.14
CA PRO A 442 4.79 -12.42 -15.35
C PRO A 442 4.12 -13.34 -14.32
N MET A 443 2.94 -12.97 -13.85
CA MET A 443 2.21 -13.72 -12.83
C MET A 443 1.75 -15.09 -13.34
N THR A 444 2.04 -16.13 -12.55
CA THR A 444 1.54 -17.50 -12.74
C THR A 444 0.11 -17.68 -12.20
N ALA A 445 -0.55 -18.80 -12.54
CA ALA A 445 -1.89 -19.10 -12.03
C ALA A 445 -1.94 -19.22 -10.49
N ALA A 446 -0.94 -19.87 -9.88
CA ALA A 446 -0.85 -20.02 -8.43
C ALA A 446 -0.67 -18.67 -7.72
N GLU A 447 0.16 -17.78 -8.27
CA GLU A 447 0.31 -16.41 -7.76
C GLU A 447 -0.98 -15.61 -7.93
N GLY A 448 -1.70 -15.83 -9.03
CA GLY A 448 -3.01 -15.23 -9.24
C GLY A 448 -4.04 -15.67 -8.20
N GLU A 449 -4.04 -16.94 -7.80
CA GLU A 449 -4.91 -17.42 -6.72
C GLU A 449 -4.55 -16.77 -5.38
N TRP A 450 -3.26 -16.61 -5.08
CA TRP A 450 -2.82 -15.87 -3.89
C TRP A 450 -3.32 -14.42 -3.90
N THR A 451 -3.08 -13.68 -4.98
CA THR A 451 -3.56 -12.29 -5.14
C THR A 451 -5.08 -12.21 -5.09
N TYR A 452 -5.78 -13.17 -5.69
CA TYR A 452 -7.24 -13.28 -5.63
C TYR A 452 -7.75 -13.42 -4.18
N LEU A 453 -7.13 -14.31 -3.39
CA LEU A 453 -7.49 -14.52 -1.99
C LEU A 453 -7.18 -13.27 -1.14
N ALA A 454 -6.01 -12.66 -1.32
CA ALA A 454 -5.65 -11.42 -0.63
C ALA A 454 -6.65 -10.28 -0.93
N ASN A 455 -7.01 -10.11 -2.20
CA ASN A 455 -8.02 -9.14 -2.63
C ASN A 455 -9.40 -9.43 -2.02
N ASN A 456 -9.80 -10.70 -1.94
CA ASN A 456 -11.07 -11.09 -1.35
C ASN A 456 -11.10 -10.92 0.17
N ILE A 457 -9.99 -11.18 0.87
CA ILE A 457 -9.83 -10.91 2.30
C ILE A 457 -10.13 -9.42 2.57
N GLN A 458 -9.50 -8.53 1.81
CA GLN A 458 -9.71 -7.10 1.96
C GLN A 458 -11.12 -6.65 1.54
N ALA A 459 -11.60 -7.13 0.38
CA ALA A 459 -12.90 -6.73 -0.16
C ALA A 459 -14.07 -7.11 0.75
N GLN A 460 -13.96 -8.26 1.42
CA GLN A 460 -14.98 -8.79 2.33
C GLN A 460 -14.75 -8.39 3.79
N GLY A 461 -13.62 -7.74 4.13
CA GLY A 461 -13.28 -7.35 5.50
C GLY A 461 -12.97 -8.56 6.40
N LEU A 462 -12.35 -9.59 5.83
CA LEU A 462 -12.08 -10.85 6.52
C LEU A 462 -10.82 -10.81 7.39
N GLU A 463 -10.03 -9.73 7.36
CA GLU A 463 -8.78 -9.63 8.14
C GLU A 463 -9.01 -9.87 9.64
N GLY A 464 -10.15 -9.39 10.16
CA GLY A 464 -10.55 -9.56 11.56
C GLY A 464 -11.21 -10.90 11.88
N SER A 465 -11.39 -11.78 10.90
CA SER A 465 -12.10 -13.05 11.10
C SER A 465 -11.28 -14.05 11.92
N ALA A 466 -11.98 -14.88 12.69
CA ALA A 466 -11.34 -15.89 13.54
C ALA A 466 -10.47 -16.84 12.72
N GLY A 467 -9.18 -16.92 13.06
CA GLY A 467 -8.20 -17.79 12.39
C GLY A 467 -7.49 -17.16 11.19
N MET A 468 -7.97 -16.02 10.65
CA MET A 468 -7.34 -15.38 9.48
C MET A 468 -5.91 -14.94 9.77
N LYS A 469 -5.69 -14.24 10.89
CA LYS A 469 -4.35 -13.84 11.32
C LYS A 469 -3.40 -15.03 11.47
N ALA A 470 -3.86 -16.11 12.11
CA ALA A 470 -3.04 -17.31 12.29
C ALA A 470 -2.70 -18.00 10.95
N ALA A 471 -3.61 -17.96 9.97
CA ALA A 471 -3.36 -18.48 8.63
C ALA A 471 -2.31 -17.63 7.89
N MET A 472 -2.40 -16.30 7.96
CA MET A 472 -1.39 -15.40 7.38
C MET A 472 -0.03 -15.57 8.06
N ASP A 473 0.01 -15.65 9.40
CA ASP A 473 1.24 -15.91 10.17
C ASP A 473 1.85 -17.28 9.79
N THR A 474 1.02 -18.30 9.57
CA THR A 474 1.45 -19.63 9.11
C THR A 474 2.00 -19.57 7.69
N ALA A 475 1.31 -18.88 6.77
CA ALA A 475 1.77 -18.71 5.39
C ALA A 475 3.13 -18.00 5.33
N GLN A 476 3.36 -17.00 6.18
CA GLN A 476 4.66 -16.34 6.32
C GLN A 476 5.71 -17.30 6.90
N GLY A 477 5.39 -18.02 7.98
CA GLY A 477 6.31 -18.96 8.63
C GLY A 477 6.74 -20.13 7.72
N LEU A 478 5.86 -20.58 6.82
CA LEU A 478 6.20 -21.60 5.83
C LEU A 478 7.32 -21.13 4.88
N GLN A 479 7.29 -19.86 4.47
CA GLN A 479 8.34 -19.29 3.62
C GLN A 479 9.67 -19.22 4.36
N ASP A 480 9.68 -18.80 5.62
CA ASP A 480 10.89 -18.75 6.43
C ASP A 480 11.52 -20.14 6.64
N LEU A 481 10.69 -21.17 6.86
CA LEU A 481 11.13 -22.56 6.95
C LEU A 481 11.75 -23.04 5.63
N GLN A 482 11.14 -22.69 4.49
CA GLN A 482 11.65 -23.05 3.18
C GLN A 482 12.98 -22.36 2.87
N VAL A 483 13.15 -21.10 3.29
CA VAL A 483 14.43 -20.39 3.21
C VAL A 483 15.49 -21.13 4.02
N GLN A 484 15.20 -21.48 5.27
CA GLN A 484 16.14 -22.22 6.12
C GLN A 484 16.52 -23.58 5.52
N GLU A 485 15.56 -24.29 4.93
CA GLU A 485 15.82 -25.56 4.25
C GLU A 485 16.78 -25.38 3.06
N ILE A 486 16.52 -24.42 2.17
CA ILE A 486 17.38 -24.17 1.00
C ILE A 486 18.77 -23.70 1.44
N VAL A 487 18.86 -22.83 2.45
CA VAL A 487 20.14 -22.41 3.04
C VAL A 487 20.92 -23.61 3.57
N HIS A 488 20.27 -24.53 4.30
CA HIS A 488 20.92 -25.75 4.79
C HIS A 488 21.37 -26.66 3.64
N GLN A 489 20.54 -26.84 2.60
CA GLN A 489 20.89 -27.64 1.41
C GLN A 489 22.10 -27.05 0.66
N ARG A 490 22.24 -25.72 0.66
CA ARG A 490 23.29 -24.99 -0.06
C ARG A 490 24.42 -24.48 0.83
N MET A 491 24.47 -24.89 2.10
CA MET A 491 25.40 -24.34 3.09
C MET A 491 26.85 -24.39 2.62
N GLU A 492 27.27 -25.49 2.00
CA GLU A 492 28.63 -25.66 1.47
C GLU A 492 28.97 -24.65 0.37
N SER A 493 27.99 -24.28 -0.48
CA SER A 493 28.18 -23.30 -1.55
C SER A 493 28.09 -21.85 -1.06
N LEU A 494 27.41 -21.61 0.07
CA LEU A 494 27.29 -20.29 0.70
C LEU A 494 28.50 -19.96 1.58
N MET A 495 29.14 -20.98 2.16
CA MET A 495 30.34 -20.82 2.98
C MET A 495 31.52 -20.34 2.12
N GLY A 496 32.08 -19.18 2.49
CA GLY A 496 33.26 -18.61 1.81
C GLY A 496 32.93 -17.58 0.73
N LEU A 497 31.65 -17.30 0.48
CA LEU A 497 31.24 -16.11 -0.25
C LEU A 497 31.61 -14.85 0.55
N ASP A 498 31.99 -13.79 -0.16
CA ASP A 498 32.06 -12.46 0.44
C ASP A 498 30.66 -11.92 0.76
N SER A 499 30.59 -10.78 1.45
CA SER A 499 29.32 -10.19 1.90
C SER A 499 28.34 -9.94 0.75
N ASP A 500 28.83 -9.45 -0.38
CA ASP A 500 27.99 -9.01 -1.50
C ASP A 500 27.47 -10.22 -2.30
N ALA A 501 28.34 -11.20 -2.53
CA ALA A 501 27.97 -12.47 -3.14
C ALA A 501 27.00 -13.26 -2.25
N LEU A 502 27.19 -13.24 -0.93
CA LEU A 502 26.29 -13.88 0.03
C LEU A 502 24.91 -13.21 0.02
N GLN A 503 24.85 -11.88 0.04
CA GLN A 503 23.58 -11.15 -0.05
C GLN A 503 22.83 -11.47 -1.35
N THR A 504 23.54 -11.48 -2.49
CA THR A 504 22.97 -11.85 -3.79
C THR A 504 22.43 -13.28 -3.78
N ALA A 505 23.19 -14.22 -3.21
CA ALA A 505 22.76 -15.62 -3.09
C ALA A 505 21.54 -15.76 -2.17
N MET A 506 21.50 -15.03 -1.06
CA MET A 506 20.35 -15.02 -0.14
C MET A 506 19.09 -14.45 -0.80
N LYS A 507 19.18 -13.35 -1.56
CA LYS A 507 18.04 -12.81 -2.35
C LYS A 507 17.46 -13.87 -3.30
N ARG A 508 18.32 -14.61 -4.01
CA ARG A 508 17.89 -15.72 -4.89
C ARG A 508 17.23 -16.86 -4.12
N ILE A 509 17.77 -17.23 -2.96
CA ILE A 509 17.18 -18.27 -2.10
C ILE A 509 15.79 -17.86 -1.62
N HIS A 510 15.60 -16.60 -1.22
CA HIS A 510 14.29 -16.08 -0.82
C HIS A 510 13.26 -16.16 -1.95
N LEU A 511 13.65 -15.83 -3.18
CA LEU A 511 12.77 -15.96 -4.35
C LEU A 511 12.38 -17.42 -4.58
N GLU A 512 13.35 -18.34 -4.61
CA GLU A 512 13.08 -19.77 -4.81
C GLU A 512 12.20 -20.36 -3.70
N ALA A 513 12.46 -20.00 -2.45
CA ALA A 513 11.64 -20.43 -1.31
C ALA A 513 10.19 -19.97 -1.47
N SER A 514 9.99 -18.73 -1.92
CA SER A 514 8.66 -18.15 -2.13
C SER A 514 7.88 -18.91 -3.20
N HIS A 515 8.54 -19.34 -4.27
CA HIS A 515 7.93 -20.15 -5.34
C HIS A 515 7.55 -21.55 -4.84
N LYS A 516 8.48 -22.26 -4.19
CA LYS A 516 8.24 -23.63 -3.71
C LYS A 516 7.10 -23.74 -2.71
N VAL A 517 6.96 -22.74 -1.85
CA VAL A 517 5.99 -22.76 -0.75
C VAL A 517 4.60 -22.22 -1.14
N LEU A 518 4.50 -21.57 -2.30
CA LEU A 518 3.28 -20.88 -2.72
C LEU A 518 2.03 -21.77 -2.73
N PRO A 519 2.04 -23.03 -3.21
CA PRO A 519 0.86 -23.89 -3.17
C PRO A 519 0.35 -24.13 -1.74
N MET A 520 1.25 -24.31 -0.77
CA MET A 520 0.90 -24.49 0.63
C MET A 520 0.38 -23.20 1.26
N LYS A 521 0.96 -22.05 0.91
CA LYS A 521 0.46 -20.73 1.34
C LYS A 521 -0.99 -20.52 0.88
N VAL A 522 -1.25 -20.80 -0.40
CA VAL A 522 -2.59 -20.70 -1.00
C VAL A 522 -3.58 -21.62 -0.29
N GLU A 523 -3.22 -22.88 -0.03
CA GLU A 523 -4.10 -23.83 0.67
C GLU A 523 -4.48 -23.34 2.08
N VAL A 524 -3.49 -22.93 2.88
CA VAL A 524 -3.69 -22.43 4.25
C VAL A 524 -4.61 -21.20 4.28
N VAL A 525 -4.37 -20.25 3.38
CA VAL A 525 -5.17 -19.02 3.31
C VAL A 525 -6.57 -19.32 2.76
N ARG A 526 -6.70 -20.18 1.75
CA ARG A 526 -7.99 -20.57 1.18
C ARG A 526 -8.89 -21.26 2.20
N ASP A 527 -8.34 -22.13 3.03
CA ASP A 527 -9.08 -22.77 4.14
C ASP A 527 -9.57 -21.75 5.17
N ALA A 528 -8.73 -20.76 5.51
CA ALA A 528 -9.11 -19.70 6.42
C ALA A 528 -10.21 -18.79 5.83
N VAL A 529 -10.10 -18.43 4.55
CA VAL A 529 -11.11 -17.67 3.81
C VAL A 529 -12.42 -18.45 3.74
N ALA A 530 -12.37 -19.74 3.42
CA ALA A 530 -13.54 -20.61 3.38
C ALA A 530 -14.28 -20.62 4.72
N LYS A 531 -13.57 -20.87 5.82
CA LYS A 531 -14.16 -20.86 7.16
C LYS A 531 -14.74 -19.50 7.54
N ALA A 532 -14.06 -18.42 7.21
CA ALA A 532 -14.52 -17.05 7.50
C ALA A 532 -15.77 -16.66 6.69
N SER A 533 -15.91 -17.19 5.48
CA SER A 533 -17.03 -16.91 4.58
C SER A 533 -18.17 -17.94 4.65
N GLY A 534 -18.06 -18.93 5.54
CA GLY A 534 -19.13 -19.89 5.84
C GLY A 534 -19.11 -21.20 5.03
N PHE A 535 -18.02 -21.47 4.30
CA PHE A 535 -17.77 -22.78 3.66
C PHE A 535 -17.14 -23.76 4.65
N SER A 536 -17.30 -25.07 4.40
CA SER A 536 -16.75 -26.13 5.26
C SER A 536 -15.25 -26.36 5.07
N SER A 537 -14.71 -26.05 3.88
CA SER A 537 -13.29 -26.21 3.54
C SER A 537 -12.88 -25.32 2.37
N GLY A 538 -11.57 -25.10 2.20
CA GLY A 538 -11.02 -24.40 1.04
C GLY A 538 -11.29 -25.14 -0.28
N ALA A 539 -11.39 -26.46 -0.26
CA ALA A 539 -11.78 -27.25 -1.43
C ALA A 539 -13.23 -26.98 -1.85
N GLU A 540 -14.15 -26.83 -0.89
CA GLU A 540 -15.53 -26.45 -1.18
C GLU A 540 -15.62 -25.01 -1.73
N LEU A 541 -14.86 -24.08 -1.15
CA LEU A 541 -14.77 -22.71 -1.67
C LEU A 541 -14.25 -22.71 -3.11
N ALA A 542 -13.16 -23.44 -3.40
CA ALA A 542 -12.58 -23.54 -4.74
C ALA A 542 -13.55 -24.15 -5.76
N ALA A 543 -14.41 -25.08 -5.34
CA ALA A 543 -15.43 -25.69 -6.18
C ALA A 543 -16.70 -24.83 -6.33
N SER A 544 -16.78 -23.69 -5.64
CA SER A 544 -17.98 -22.84 -5.67
C SER A 544 -18.09 -22.07 -7.00
N PRO A 545 -19.31 -21.84 -7.53
CA PRO A 545 -19.48 -21.16 -8.83
C PRO A 545 -18.96 -19.73 -8.90
N GLY A 546 -18.67 -19.09 -7.77
CA GLY A 546 -18.15 -17.72 -7.70
C GLY A 546 -16.63 -17.64 -7.56
N TYR A 547 -15.94 -18.77 -7.40
CA TYR A 547 -14.49 -18.80 -7.19
C TYR A 547 -13.76 -18.73 -8.54
N GLU A 548 -13.34 -17.53 -8.91
CA GLU A 548 -12.68 -17.24 -10.19
C GLU A 548 -11.30 -16.61 -9.90
N PRO A 549 -10.25 -17.42 -9.64
CA PRO A 549 -8.91 -16.94 -9.29
C PRO A 549 -8.13 -16.48 -10.53
N THR A 550 -8.81 -15.84 -11.47
CA THR A 550 -8.24 -15.30 -12.71
C THR A 550 -8.90 -13.96 -12.97
N PRO A 551 -8.13 -12.88 -13.21
CA PRO A 551 -8.73 -11.58 -13.42
C PRO A 551 -9.43 -11.50 -14.77
N ALA A 552 -10.44 -10.65 -14.85
CA ALA A 552 -11.10 -10.34 -16.11
C ALA A 552 -10.17 -9.48 -16.99
N THR A 553 -9.93 -9.92 -18.22
CA THR A 553 -9.01 -9.27 -19.17
C THR A 553 -9.72 -8.45 -20.26
N GLY A 554 -11.05 -8.53 -20.35
CA GLY A 554 -11.82 -7.92 -21.44
C GLY A 554 -12.05 -6.41 -21.33
N GLY A 555 -11.79 -5.79 -20.17
CA GLY A 555 -12.29 -4.46 -19.81
C GLY A 555 -11.29 -3.31 -19.90
N LYS A 556 -10.23 -3.41 -20.73
CA LYS A 556 -9.09 -2.44 -20.81
C LYS A 556 -8.25 -2.29 -19.53
N TRP A 557 -8.78 -2.68 -18.37
CA TRP A 557 -8.09 -2.85 -17.09
C TRP A 557 -8.35 -4.25 -16.53
N LEU A 558 -7.46 -4.71 -15.67
CA LEU A 558 -7.60 -6.01 -15.00
C LEU A 558 -8.46 -5.84 -13.75
N THR A 559 -9.48 -6.66 -13.63
CA THR A 559 -10.36 -6.65 -12.45
C THR A 559 -10.45 -8.03 -11.83
N TRP A 560 -10.33 -8.09 -10.51
CA TRP A 560 -10.49 -9.32 -9.74
C TRP A 560 -11.93 -9.43 -9.25
N SER A 561 -12.49 -10.62 -9.32
CA SER A 561 -13.86 -10.85 -8.87
C SER A 561 -13.92 -11.15 -7.37
N ARG A 562 -15.11 -11.01 -6.79
CA ARG A 562 -15.41 -11.46 -5.44
C ARG A 562 -16.37 -12.63 -5.45
N PHE A 563 -15.99 -13.73 -4.81
CA PHE A 563 -16.84 -14.92 -4.80
C PHE A 563 -18.16 -14.73 -4.03
N ASP A 564 -18.18 -13.85 -3.02
CA ASP A 564 -19.37 -13.52 -2.23
C ASP A 564 -20.45 -12.77 -3.04
N VAL A 565 -20.08 -12.20 -4.18
CA VAL A 565 -20.99 -11.55 -5.12
C VAL A 565 -21.22 -12.41 -6.36
N THR A 566 -20.16 -12.88 -7.01
CA THR A 566 -20.25 -13.67 -8.26
C THR A 566 -21.10 -14.93 -8.05
N GLY A 567 -20.89 -15.65 -6.94
CA GLY A 567 -21.67 -16.84 -6.59
C GLY A 567 -23.10 -16.55 -6.11
N LYS A 568 -23.42 -15.29 -5.76
CA LYS A 568 -24.69 -14.86 -5.14
C LYS A 568 -25.36 -13.71 -5.89
N LYS A 569 -25.19 -13.66 -7.21
CA LYS A 569 -25.68 -12.56 -8.06
C LYS A 569 -27.14 -12.18 -7.80
N ALA A 570 -28.03 -13.17 -7.65
CA ALA A 570 -29.46 -12.95 -7.43
C ALA A 570 -29.75 -12.24 -6.08
N GLU A 571 -28.97 -12.53 -5.03
CA GLU A 571 -29.09 -11.86 -3.74
C GLU A 571 -28.72 -10.39 -3.85
N ILE A 572 -27.61 -10.09 -4.55
CA ILE A 572 -27.17 -8.71 -4.81
C ILE A 572 -28.19 -7.95 -5.65
N GLN A 573 -28.72 -8.56 -6.72
CA GLN A 573 -29.80 -7.97 -7.51
C GLN A 573 -31.06 -7.70 -6.66
N GLY A 574 -31.39 -8.61 -5.73
CA GLY A 574 -32.48 -8.43 -4.78
C GLY A 574 -32.24 -7.25 -3.82
N ALA A 575 -31.03 -7.11 -3.29
CA ALA A 575 -30.65 -6.03 -2.38
C ALA A 575 -30.73 -4.65 -3.05
N PHE A 576 -30.33 -4.56 -4.32
CA PHE A 576 -30.38 -3.32 -5.10
C PHE A 576 -31.73 -3.10 -5.81
N LYS A 577 -32.78 -3.86 -5.49
CA LYS A 577 -34.08 -3.74 -6.18
C LYS A 577 -34.61 -2.30 -6.14
N GLY A 578 -34.88 -1.74 -7.32
CA GLY A 578 -35.34 -0.35 -7.49
C GLY A 578 -34.24 0.70 -7.30
N ARG A 579 -32.97 0.28 -7.30
CA ARG A 579 -31.79 1.13 -7.20
C ARG A 579 -30.82 0.83 -8.33
N SER A 580 -30.10 1.86 -8.75
CA SER A 580 -29.08 1.78 -9.81
C SER A 580 -27.80 2.45 -9.35
N LEU A 581 -26.67 2.04 -9.94
CA LEU A 581 -25.44 2.85 -9.89
C LEU A 581 -25.51 3.88 -11.01
N THR A 582 -25.13 5.12 -10.69
CA THR A 582 -25.22 6.24 -11.65
C THR A 582 -23.94 7.06 -11.66
N HIS A 583 -23.52 7.47 -12.86
CA HIS A 583 -22.48 8.47 -13.07
C HIS A 583 -23.06 9.64 -13.87
N ASN A 584 -22.84 10.87 -13.41
CA ASN A 584 -23.20 12.08 -14.15
C ASN A 584 -21.95 12.70 -14.75
N LEU A 585 -21.98 13.03 -16.03
CA LEU A 585 -20.94 13.86 -16.63
C LEU A 585 -21.14 15.30 -16.14
N ASN A 586 -20.11 15.86 -15.51
CA ASN A 586 -20.08 17.27 -15.09
C ASN A 586 -19.30 18.15 -16.08
N GLY A 587 -18.52 17.54 -16.96
CA GLY A 587 -17.78 18.17 -18.06
C GLY A 587 -17.50 17.15 -19.17
N GLY A 588 -17.16 17.66 -20.36
CA GLY A 588 -16.94 16.83 -21.56
C GLY A 588 -18.24 16.40 -22.25
N SER A 589 -18.14 15.42 -23.15
CA SER A 589 -19.30 14.88 -23.90
C SER A 589 -19.35 13.35 -23.81
N LEU A 590 -20.55 12.78 -23.90
CA LEU A 590 -20.73 11.32 -23.97
C LEU A 590 -20.03 10.73 -25.20
N ALA A 591 -20.03 11.45 -26.32
CA ALA A 591 -19.37 11.02 -27.54
C ALA A 591 -17.85 10.87 -27.34
N SER A 592 -17.20 11.83 -26.69
CA SER A 592 -15.76 11.75 -26.37
C SER A 592 -15.46 10.60 -25.42
N LEU A 593 -16.28 10.43 -24.37
CA LEU A 593 -16.13 9.36 -23.39
C LEU A 593 -16.24 7.96 -24.04
N LEU A 594 -17.27 7.76 -24.87
CA LEU A 594 -17.49 6.50 -25.59
C LEU A 594 -16.51 6.30 -26.75
N GLY A 595 -15.94 7.40 -27.28
CA GLY A 595 -14.83 7.35 -28.23
C GLY A 595 -13.65 6.56 -27.66
N VAL A 596 -13.26 6.88 -26.43
CA VAL A 596 -12.20 6.15 -25.71
C VAL A 596 -12.70 4.80 -25.17
N GLY A 597 -13.97 4.72 -24.79
CA GLY A 597 -14.63 3.47 -24.43
C GLY A 597 -14.51 3.07 -22.96
N VAL A 598 -13.95 3.95 -22.12
CA VAL A 598 -13.80 3.72 -20.70
C VAL A 598 -14.17 4.96 -19.89
N LEU A 599 -14.72 4.75 -18.69
CA LEU A 599 -14.79 5.77 -17.66
C LEU A 599 -13.52 5.68 -16.82
N ALA A 600 -12.61 6.64 -16.97
CA ALA A 600 -11.29 6.63 -16.34
C ALA A 600 -11.19 7.60 -15.15
N SER A 601 -10.41 7.21 -14.14
CA SER A 601 -10.07 8.05 -12.98
C SER A 601 -9.26 9.27 -13.39
N THR A 602 -9.14 10.25 -12.50
CA THR A 602 -8.38 11.48 -12.76
C THR A 602 -6.92 11.19 -13.11
N GLU A 603 -6.26 10.27 -12.40
CA GLU A 603 -4.87 9.89 -12.71
C GLU A 603 -4.76 9.13 -14.04
N LYS A 604 -5.70 8.22 -14.34
CA LYS A 604 -5.69 7.50 -15.63
C LYS A 604 -5.98 8.44 -16.80
N ARG A 605 -6.88 9.43 -16.64
CA ARG A 605 -7.11 10.47 -17.65
C ARG A 605 -5.85 11.27 -17.96
N ALA A 606 -5.05 11.61 -16.95
CA ALA A 606 -3.79 12.32 -17.16
C ALA A 606 -2.80 11.49 -18.00
N VAL A 607 -2.66 10.20 -17.70
CA VAL A 607 -1.87 9.25 -18.50
C VAL A 607 -2.38 9.17 -19.94
N MET A 608 -3.69 9.10 -20.14
CA MET A 608 -4.32 9.01 -21.46
C MET A 608 -4.15 10.29 -22.30
N GLY A 609 -3.73 11.41 -21.70
CA GLY A 609 -3.65 12.72 -22.35
C GLY A 609 -4.98 13.47 -22.40
N ILE A 610 -5.92 13.12 -21.52
CA ILE A 610 -7.20 13.81 -21.37
C ILE A 610 -7.02 14.95 -20.36
N GLY A 611 -7.40 16.16 -20.77
CA GLY A 611 -7.31 17.36 -19.94
C GLY A 611 -8.09 17.28 -18.62
N GLY A 612 -7.64 18.08 -17.65
CA GLY A 612 -8.33 18.27 -16.37
C GLY A 612 -9.63 19.07 -16.50
N GLY A 613 -10.37 19.18 -15.41
CA GLY A 613 -11.63 19.93 -15.34
C GLY A 613 -12.85 19.21 -15.90
N LEU A 614 -12.77 17.89 -16.13
CA LEU A 614 -13.94 17.07 -16.50
C LEU A 614 -14.59 16.43 -15.27
N GLY A 615 -13.78 16.13 -14.25
CA GLY A 615 -14.22 15.64 -12.95
C GLY A 615 -14.67 16.77 -12.03
N MET A 616 -15.47 16.42 -11.03
CA MET A 616 -15.84 17.33 -9.94
C MET A 616 -14.78 17.23 -8.85
N SER A 617 -14.25 18.37 -8.39
CA SER A 617 -13.29 18.42 -7.26
C SER A 617 -11.98 17.64 -7.46
N GLU A 618 -11.47 17.55 -8.69
CA GLU A 618 -10.25 16.76 -9.03
C GLU A 618 -9.04 17.04 -8.11
N GLN A 619 -8.88 18.27 -7.62
CA GLN A 619 -7.79 18.60 -6.70
C GLN A 619 -7.99 18.01 -5.31
N ALA A 620 -9.22 17.99 -4.79
CA ALA A 620 -9.54 17.34 -3.51
C ALA A 620 -9.30 15.84 -3.62
N ASP A 621 -9.76 15.22 -4.71
CA ASP A 621 -9.58 13.79 -4.99
C ASP A 621 -8.09 13.37 -4.98
N LYS A 622 -7.19 14.23 -5.47
CA LYS A 622 -5.74 13.94 -5.44
C LYS A 622 -5.20 13.93 -4.01
N MET A 623 -5.65 14.84 -3.15
CA MET A 623 -5.20 14.95 -1.76
C MET A 623 -5.78 13.84 -0.87
N THR A 624 -7.00 13.38 -1.15
CA THR A 624 -7.67 12.32 -0.40
C THR A 624 -7.29 10.90 -0.87
N GLY A 625 -6.74 10.78 -2.08
CA GLY A 625 -6.43 9.52 -2.77
C GLY A 625 -7.54 9.04 -3.72
N GLY A 626 -8.70 9.71 -3.74
CA GLY A 626 -9.83 9.39 -4.63
C GLY A 626 -9.51 9.52 -6.12
N ALA A 627 -8.49 10.29 -6.51
CA ALA A 627 -8.14 10.53 -7.92
C ALA A 627 -7.69 9.27 -8.69
N ASN A 628 -7.37 8.18 -7.99
CA ASN A 628 -7.09 6.86 -8.56
C ASN A 628 -8.37 6.04 -8.87
N SER A 629 -9.55 6.57 -8.56
CA SER A 629 -10.83 5.87 -8.71
C SER A 629 -11.85 6.67 -9.53
N VAL A 630 -12.84 5.97 -10.06
CA VAL A 630 -14.04 6.57 -10.66
C VAL A 630 -15.21 6.50 -9.70
N PHE A 631 -16.03 7.54 -9.72
CA PHE A 631 -17.07 7.75 -8.72
C PHE A 631 -18.44 7.42 -9.32
N LEU A 632 -19.13 6.47 -8.71
CA LEU A 632 -20.54 6.19 -8.94
C LEU A 632 -21.36 6.55 -7.71
N ARG A 633 -22.67 6.69 -7.89
CA ARG A 633 -23.63 6.91 -6.79
C ARG A 633 -24.72 5.87 -6.82
N VAL A 634 -25.12 5.35 -5.66
CA VAL A 634 -26.34 4.58 -5.47
C VAL A 634 -27.53 5.52 -5.46
N ARG A 635 -28.45 5.35 -6.40
CA ARG A 635 -29.68 6.15 -6.50
C ARG A 635 -30.89 5.24 -6.62
N LYS A 636 -32.08 5.76 -6.31
CA LYS A 636 -33.32 5.14 -6.80
C LYS A 636 -33.26 5.11 -8.32
N THR A 637 -33.66 4.00 -8.93
CA THR A 637 -33.67 3.84 -10.38
C THR A 637 -34.58 4.90 -10.99
N PRO A 638 -34.06 5.83 -11.82
CA PRO A 638 -34.88 6.89 -12.38
C PRO A 638 -35.77 6.34 -13.50
N SER A 639 -37.05 6.69 -13.45
CA SER A 639 -38.01 6.45 -14.55
C SER A 639 -37.78 7.38 -15.73
N SER A 640 -37.39 8.64 -15.46
CA SER A 640 -37.02 9.64 -16.46
C SER A 640 -35.72 10.33 -16.05
N PRO A 641 -34.55 9.78 -16.40
CA PRO A 641 -33.26 10.40 -16.07
C PRO A 641 -33.01 11.66 -16.91
N GLY A 642 -32.28 12.62 -16.36
CA GLY A 642 -31.70 13.70 -17.18
C GLY A 642 -30.52 13.19 -18.03
N GLY A 643 -30.28 13.84 -19.16
CA GLY A 643 -29.18 13.52 -20.07
C GLY A 643 -27.78 13.71 -19.48
N GLY A 644 -26.77 13.16 -20.15
CA GLY A 644 -25.38 13.18 -19.71
C GLY A 644 -25.08 12.16 -18.59
N ARG A 645 -25.76 11.01 -18.61
CA ARG A 645 -25.70 10.05 -17.50
C ARG A 645 -25.44 8.62 -17.96
N LEU A 646 -24.61 7.90 -17.20
CA LEU A 646 -24.44 6.45 -17.29
C LEU A 646 -25.19 5.78 -16.13
N ILE A 647 -25.94 4.72 -16.42
CA ILE A 647 -26.75 4.02 -15.42
C ILE A 647 -26.57 2.51 -15.53
N TRP A 648 -26.20 1.88 -14.42
CA TRP A 648 -26.22 0.43 -14.24
C TRP A 648 -27.46 0.05 -13.43
N ASP A 649 -28.49 -0.41 -14.13
CA ASP A 649 -29.74 -0.88 -13.51
C ASP A 649 -29.58 -2.24 -12.84
N ASP A 650 -28.55 -2.99 -13.24
CA ASP A 650 -28.05 -4.15 -12.51
C ASP A 650 -26.69 -3.83 -11.88
N PRO A 651 -26.65 -3.33 -10.63
CA PRO A 651 -25.40 -3.06 -9.91
C PRO A 651 -24.48 -4.28 -9.77
N SER A 652 -25.00 -5.51 -9.84
CA SER A 652 -24.19 -6.73 -9.68
C SER A 652 -23.11 -6.88 -10.77
N VAL A 653 -23.29 -6.22 -11.93
CA VAL A 653 -22.28 -6.16 -13.00
C VAL A 653 -20.97 -5.54 -12.52
N LEU A 654 -21.04 -4.54 -11.64
CA LEU A 654 -19.87 -3.85 -11.10
C LEU A 654 -19.53 -4.30 -9.68
N MET A 655 -20.53 -4.59 -8.84
CA MET A 655 -20.32 -5.05 -7.45
C MET A 655 -19.60 -6.40 -7.37
N ARG A 656 -19.45 -7.13 -8.49
CA ARG A 656 -18.60 -8.33 -8.54
C ARG A 656 -17.11 -8.03 -8.40
N ARG A 657 -16.66 -6.80 -8.60
CA ARG A 657 -15.22 -6.43 -8.52
C ARG A 657 -14.74 -6.37 -7.08
N SER A 658 -13.48 -6.69 -6.81
CA SER A 658 -12.89 -6.60 -5.47
C SER A 658 -12.29 -5.23 -5.14
N ASP A 659 -12.15 -4.35 -6.12
CA ASP A 659 -11.34 -3.12 -6.05
C ASP A 659 -12.16 -1.86 -5.77
N TYR A 660 -13.37 -2.01 -5.21
CA TYR A 660 -14.21 -0.88 -4.82
C TYR A 660 -14.30 -0.68 -3.31
N TYR A 661 -14.62 0.56 -2.93
CA TYR A 661 -15.02 0.95 -1.58
C TYR A 661 -16.06 2.07 -1.69
N ALA A 662 -16.75 2.38 -0.60
CA ALA A 662 -17.88 3.27 -0.64
C ALA A 662 -18.09 4.05 0.66
N TYR A 663 -18.72 5.22 0.54
CA TYR A 663 -19.18 6.08 1.63
C TYR A 663 -20.64 6.46 1.42
N ASN A 664 -21.43 6.53 2.51
CA ASN A 664 -22.82 7.02 2.45
C ASN A 664 -22.92 8.56 2.52
N GLY A 665 -21.86 9.27 2.16
CA GLY A 665 -21.75 10.72 2.17
C GLY A 665 -20.62 11.18 1.25
N ASP A 666 -20.41 12.50 1.17
CA ASP A 666 -19.33 13.09 0.37
C ASP A 666 -18.00 13.01 1.12
N HIS A 667 -17.07 12.20 0.62
CA HIS A 667 -15.76 11.99 1.23
C HIS A 667 -14.63 12.22 0.23
N TYR A 668 -14.91 12.72 -0.98
CA TYR A 668 -13.94 12.86 -2.07
C TYR A 668 -13.15 11.56 -2.32
N GLY A 669 -13.82 10.41 -2.15
CA GLY A 669 -13.20 9.09 -2.28
C GLY A 669 -12.04 8.82 -1.32
N ALA A 670 -12.03 9.43 -0.13
CA ALA A 670 -10.88 9.41 0.77
C ALA A 670 -10.43 8.00 1.20
N ILE A 671 -9.13 7.75 1.00
CA ILE A 671 -8.38 6.62 1.54
C ILE A 671 -7.20 7.07 2.41
N ASN A 672 -6.84 8.35 2.33
CA ASN A 672 -5.77 8.98 3.09
C ASN A 672 -6.14 9.17 4.58
N PRO A 673 -5.55 8.42 5.53
CA PRO A 673 -5.90 8.52 6.95
C PRO A 673 -5.54 9.85 7.59
N ALA A 674 -4.66 10.65 6.97
CA ALA A 674 -4.26 11.96 7.45
C ALA A 674 -5.21 13.09 7.00
N ASN A 675 -6.18 12.79 6.14
CA ASN A 675 -7.14 13.76 5.62
C ASN A 675 -8.44 13.74 6.44
N GLY A 676 -9.03 14.91 6.72
CA GLY A 676 -10.26 15.03 7.52
C GLY A 676 -11.49 14.37 6.90
N HIS A 677 -11.48 14.08 5.59
CA HIS A 677 -12.55 13.34 4.91
C HIS A 677 -12.42 11.82 5.07
N TYR A 678 -11.31 11.29 5.58
CA TYR A 678 -11.21 9.86 5.83
C TYR A 678 -11.91 9.45 7.13
N SER A 679 -12.66 8.34 7.09
CA SER A 679 -13.25 7.74 8.28
C SER A 679 -13.27 6.23 8.17
N ALA A 680 -12.44 5.57 8.98
CA ALA A 680 -12.35 4.11 9.07
C ALA A 680 -13.69 3.45 9.46
N GLY A 681 -14.55 4.15 10.20
CA GLY A 681 -15.88 3.65 10.57
C GLY A 681 -16.96 3.88 9.51
N ALA A 682 -16.78 4.86 8.62
CA ALA A 682 -17.75 5.18 7.57
C ALA A 682 -17.50 4.44 6.26
N ILE A 683 -16.23 4.17 5.93
CA ILE A 683 -15.86 3.41 4.73
C ILE A 683 -16.43 1.99 4.79
N THR A 684 -16.90 1.49 3.66
CA THR A 684 -17.34 0.09 3.55
C THR A 684 -17.05 -0.49 2.19
N ARG A 685 -16.91 -1.81 2.15
CA ARG A 685 -16.82 -2.62 0.93
C ARG A 685 -17.95 -3.64 0.83
N ASP A 686 -18.87 -3.66 1.79
CA ASP A 686 -19.98 -4.61 1.83
C ASP A 686 -21.08 -4.17 0.84
N PRO A 687 -21.35 -4.94 -0.22
CA PRO A 687 -22.36 -4.60 -1.21
C PRO A 687 -23.78 -4.52 -0.61
N MET A 688 -24.07 -5.28 0.44
CA MET A 688 -25.38 -5.27 1.11
C MET A 688 -25.57 -3.97 1.89
N LYS A 689 -24.55 -3.51 2.62
CA LYS A 689 -24.55 -2.19 3.26
C LYS A 689 -24.68 -1.08 2.22
N ILE A 690 -23.94 -1.16 1.11
CA ILE A 690 -23.99 -0.17 0.03
C ILE A 690 -25.38 -0.05 -0.60
N ALA A 691 -26.10 -1.17 -0.78
CA ALA A 691 -27.47 -1.15 -1.30
C ALA A 691 -28.44 -0.29 -0.46
N THR A 692 -28.16 -0.14 0.84
CA THR A 692 -28.96 0.66 1.77
C THR A 692 -28.65 2.15 1.75
N PHE A 693 -27.55 2.57 1.11
CA PHE A 693 -27.11 3.97 1.11
C PHE A 693 -28.21 4.92 0.71
N SER A 694 -28.48 5.95 1.50
CA SER A 694 -29.58 6.91 1.26
C SER A 694 -29.07 8.35 1.11
N GLY A 695 -27.81 8.60 1.46
CA GLY A 695 -27.19 9.91 1.39
C GLY A 695 -27.23 10.47 -0.03
N SER A 696 -27.60 11.74 -0.18
CA SER A 696 -27.67 12.38 -1.50
C SER A 696 -26.30 12.54 -2.15
N SER A 697 -25.22 12.49 -1.38
CA SER A 697 -23.85 12.60 -1.86
C SER A 697 -23.05 11.33 -1.60
N ASN A 698 -23.71 10.17 -1.49
CA ASN A 698 -23.00 8.89 -1.38
C ASN A 698 -22.08 8.66 -2.59
N GLU A 699 -21.01 7.91 -2.36
CA GLU A 699 -19.94 7.66 -3.32
C GLU A 699 -19.54 6.18 -3.28
N ILE A 700 -19.35 5.60 -4.46
CA ILE A 700 -18.69 4.32 -4.65
C ILE A 700 -17.54 4.53 -5.60
N MET A 701 -16.36 4.11 -5.18
CA MET A 701 -15.09 4.36 -5.84
C MET A 701 -14.62 3.04 -6.44
N PHE A 702 -14.46 2.99 -7.76
CA PHE A 702 -13.84 1.85 -8.46
C PHE A 702 -12.44 2.24 -8.92
N ARG A 703 -11.42 1.47 -8.55
CA ARG A 703 -10.03 1.77 -8.91
C ARG A 703 -9.84 1.77 -10.44
N ASN A 704 -8.95 2.64 -10.91
CA ASN A 704 -8.57 2.87 -12.31
C ASN A 704 -9.72 3.39 -13.21
N GLY A 705 -10.79 2.61 -13.35
CA GLY A 705 -11.94 2.96 -14.16
C GLY A 705 -12.88 1.77 -14.45
N ILE A 706 -13.86 2.03 -15.30
CA ILE A 706 -14.88 1.07 -15.74
C ILE A 706 -14.91 0.97 -17.26
N ASP A 707 -14.98 -0.25 -17.79
CA ASP A 707 -15.22 -0.51 -19.21
C ASP A 707 -16.67 -0.15 -19.60
N LEU A 708 -16.82 0.71 -20.60
CA LEU A 708 -18.14 1.16 -21.06
C LEU A 708 -18.64 0.39 -22.28
N LEU A 709 -17.78 -0.42 -22.92
CA LEU A 709 -18.09 -1.06 -24.19
C LEU A 709 -18.22 -2.58 -24.09
N GLY A 710 -17.56 -3.22 -23.14
CA GLY A 710 -17.59 -4.67 -22.95
C GLY A 710 -18.54 -5.14 -21.85
N ALA A 711 -18.05 -6.04 -21.00
CA ALA A 711 -18.85 -6.80 -20.04
C ALA A 711 -19.30 -5.97 -18.82
N GLU A 712 -18.72 -4.79 -18.61
CA GLU A 712 -19.07 -3.86 -17.55
C GLU A 712 -19.95 -2.70 -18.04
N ALA A 713 -20.37 -2.72 -19.30
CA ALA A 713 -21.11 -1.60 -19.90
C ALA A 713 -22.38 -1.23 -19.11
N PRO A 714 -22.74 0.07 -19.07
CA PRO A 714 -23.96 0.53 -18.42
C PRO A 714 -25.21 -0.05 -19.08
N SER A 715 -26.26 -0.23 -18.28
CA SER A 715 -27.57 -0.66 -18.76
C SER A 715 -28.25 0.42 -19.62
N ARG A 716 -27.99 1.69 -19.31
CA ARG A 716 -28.48 2.86 -20.04
C ARG A 716 -27.42 3.94 -20.14
N ILE A 717 -27.32 4.55 -21.31
CA ILE A 717 -26.55 5.77 -21.57
C ILE A 717 -27.54 6.83 -22.01
N VAL A 718 -27.76 7.82 -21.17
CA VAL A 718 -28.79 8.85 -21.36
C VAL A 718 -28.19 10.05 -22.05
N CYS A 719 -28.45 10.21 -23.34
CA CYS A 719 -28.01 11.36 -24.14
C CYS A 719 -28.84 12.61 -23.79
N HIS A 720 -28.27 13.80 -23.99
CA HIS A 720 -29.00 15.07 -23.82
C HIS A 720 -30.05 15.29 -24.90
N THR A 721 -29.79 14.80 -26.12
CA THR A 721 -30.66 15.02 -27.28
C THR A 721 -30.69 13.80 -28.20
N ALA A 722 -31.75 13.68 -29.00
CA ALA A 722 -31.84 12.68 -30.05
C ALA A 722 -30.75 12.82 -31.12
N ALA A 723 -30.26 14.04 -31.35
CA ALA A 723 -29.17 14.32 -32.28
C ALA A 723 -27.83 13.75 -31.75
N GLU A 724 -27.51 14.00 -30.47
CA GLU A 724 -26.35 13.39 -29.81
C GLU A 724 -26.43 11.87 -29.85
N ARG A 725 -27.59 11.30 -29.49
CA ARG A 725 -27.83 9.85 -29.57
C ARG A 725 -27.52 9.29 -30.96
N SER A 726 -28.01 9.95 -32.01
CA SER A 726 -27.80 9.51 -33.40
C SER A 726 -26.33 9.58 -33.81
N SER A 727 -25.62 10.63 -33.36
CA SER A 727 -24.18 10.79 -33.62
C SER A 727 -23.35 9.69 -32.93
N ILE A 728 -23.62 9.41 -31.66
CA ILE A 728 -22.95 8.34 -30.90
C ILE A 728 -23.22 6.98 -31.54
N LEU A 729 -24.48 6.69 -31.90
CA LEU A 729 -24.84 5.43 -32.55
C LEU A 729 -24.09 5.23 -33.88
N ALA A 730 -24.00 6.28 -34.70
CA ALA A 730 -23.27 6.23 -35.96
C ALA A 730 -21.76 5.98 -35.73
N SER A 731 -21.17 6.62 -34.72
CA SER A 731 -19.76 6.42 -34.35
C SER A 731 -19.48 4.98 -33.88
N LEU A 732 -20.31 4.43 -32.99
CA LEU A 732 -20.18 3.05 -32.51
C LEU A 732 -20.34 2.05 -33.67
N THR A 733 -21.33 2.27 -34.55
CA THR A 733 -21.56 1.43 -35.73
C THR A 733 -20.37 1.46 -36.69
N ALA A 734 -19.77 2.63 -36.93
CA ALA A 734 -18.59 2.78 -37.78
C ALA A 734 -17.37 2.03 -37.22
N ARG A 735 -17.31 1.84 -35.90
CA ARG A 735 -16.30 1.04 -35.20
C ARG A 735 -16.65 -0.45 -35.09
N GLY A 736 -17.79 -0.88 -35.65
CA GLY A 736 -18.27 -2.26 -35.57
C GLY A 736 -18.87 -2.65 -34.21
N ILE A 737 -19.08 -1.69 -33.31
CA ILE A 737 -19.66 -1.93 -31.99
C ILE A 737 -21.18 -1.92 -32.14
N THR A 738 -21.78 -3.11 -32.06
CA THR A 738 -23.24 -3.32 -32.20
C THR A 738 -23.92 -3.70 -30.90
N HIS A 739 -23.15 -4.12 -29.89
CA HIS A 739 -23.66 -4.53 -28.58
C HIS A 739 -22.82 -3.93 -27.46
N LEU A 740 -23.46 -3.63 -26.33
CA LEU A 740 -22.86 -3.19 -25.07
C LEU A 740 -23.44 -4.07 -23.95
N GLY A 741 -22.60 -4.71 -23.15
CA GLY A 741 -23.06 -5.58 -22.05
C GLY A 741 -24.01 -6.71 -22.52
N GLY A 742 -23.83 -7.18 -23.75
CA GLY A 742 -24.68 -8.21 -24.38
C GLY A 742 -26.02 -7.72 -24.93
N LYS A 743 -26.30 -6.40 -24.90
CA LYS A 743 -27.52 -5.80 -25.46
C LYS A 743 -27.22 -4.97 -26.71
N PRO A 744 -28.13 -4.88 -27.69
CA PRO A 744 -27.99 -3.97 -28.82
C PRO A 744 -27.73 -2.53 -28.36
N VAL A 745 -26.83 -1.80 -29.04
CA VAL A 745 -26.47 -0.42 -28.69
C VAL A 745 -27.70 0.49 -28.66
N GLU A 746 -28.67 0.26 -29.55
CA GLU A 746 -29.90 1.04 -29.68
C GLU A 746 -30.80 0.93 -28.44
N ASP A 747 -30.74 -0.19 -27.71
CA ASP A 747 -31.49 -0.44 -26.48
C ASP A 747 -30.81 0.17 -25.25
N VAL A 748 -29.49 0.37 -25.33
CA VAL A 748 -28.68 0.98 -24.26
C VAL A 748 -28.66 2.50 -24.38
N LEU A 749 -28.57 3.05 -25.59
CA LEU A 749 -28.62 4.49 -25.82
C LEU A 749 -30.07 5.01 -25.73
N CYS A 750 -30.35 5.89 -24.78
CA CYS A 750 -31.65 6.56 -24.61
C CYS A 750 -31.53 8.08 -24.53
N THR A 751 -32.66 8.78 -24.48
CA THR A 751 -32.77 10.24 -24.34
C THR A 751 -33.71 10.59 -23.20
#